data_AF-A0A078IJD6-F1
#
_entry.id   AF-A0A078IJD6-F1
#
_cell.length_a   1.000
_cell.length_b   1.000
_cell.length_c   1.000
_cell.angle_alpha   90.00
_cell.angle_beta   90.00
_cell.angle_gamma   90.00
#
_symmetry.space_group_name_H-M   'P 1'
#
loop_
_entity.id
_entity.type
_entity.pdbx_description
1 polymer ?
#
loop_
_entity_poly.entity_id
_entity_poly.type
_entity_poly.pdbx_seq_one_letter_code
_entity_poly.pdbx_strand_id
1 'polypeptide(L)'
;MNTTFEKVGAVGGNKGGPFDDGVFDGVKKITVGKDWDCVSYIKIEYEKEKDGKFETREHGTIRGELQEFTVDYPNEYITSVGGSYEHVLSYGTVLIKSLRFKTSYGRTSPILGRTTLFRNPAGREFMLEGKNGGKLLGFHGRSGQALDAIGAHFFAVKSPLKHFNLQGGNGGSAWDDGAFDGVRKILVGRGGKFVSYVRFEYAKGRGMVPHAHGKRQEVPQEFVVDYPNEHITVVEGTIDGYLTSLRFKTSKGRTSPAFGNVVGRKFVFGEKDFKLVGFCGRSGDAIDALGAHFAPLPPPPPAPAPAPTPDPSTTKMGPLGGDKGKTFDDGVLNGVKKVTIGADEYSITYIKIEYENNGKVEIREHGTNRGELKEFSVAYPNEYITAVGGSYKHIFNYDTTLITSLYCTTSKGSTSPLFGELKGTEFEFKDENGGNLVGFHGRGGYAIDAIGVHFGPAPKSSTPTPPNKFSKVYITSGNEGIEEIKFYNVENGETKEVFLHGVKGKNLISTLVISNPPDECLVSVESWYNSYDVSQGIKFKTEKSGSDFFGYKFSEDVGKPFSLQVKDKKIIGVQKFHDSNLISPGTYFVLSRSSSPNKVEAIGGKGGETFDDGAFDHVRKVFVAKGDSGIAYVKFEYEKDGRRVTQEHGQKTSQETEVFEVGQDDDITSVKAYYEKLDASKTETITYLAFKTLKGVNSQPFGKTPVIVNEQTKLSLLEGGKITGFHGSSTDVLHSIGAYISTSPPTMLHGKWIQVEQNGKTPGPRCSHAIAMVGNKMYSFGGELKPNFHIDRDLYFFDFETRRWSLADPDGDVPELPCLGVCMVAIGTTLYVFGGRDGFRNYNGFYSYDTVKSEWKLITHVNNGPAPRSFHSMAADGNNIYIFGGVTTKERVNTLHAYNIVDKKWTELPNPGESCKGRGGAGLAVVQGKIWVVYGFIGEEVEDVHCFDPVESKWTKVETRGEKPWARSVFALAVVGKYIIISGGEIEMDVKAHLGPGSLTGGAFVLDTESLVWEKLEEGHSPRGWIASTSTSIDGKKGLLMYGGKAPTNGRYEDIYFYGIDSA
;
A
#
# COMPACT_ATOMS: atom_id res chain seq x y z
N MET A 1 -29.37 -28.81 -12.56
CA MET A 1 -29.75 -27.44 -12.96
C MET A 1 -29.95 -27.44 -14.46
N ASN A 2 -31.06 -26.88 -14.99
CA ASN A 2 -31.27 -26.76 -16.44
C ASN A 2 -30.22 -25.79 -17.01
N THR A 3 -29.08 -26.32 -17.45
CA THR A 3 -28.08 -25.59 -18.23
C THR A 3 -28.72 -25.26 -19.58
N THR A 4 -29.11 -24.01 -19.78
CA THR A 4 -29.54 -23.54 -21.10
C THR A 4 -28.31 -23.39 -21.99
N PHE A 5 -28.24 -24.20 -23.05
CA PHE A 5 -27.22 -24.14 -24.10
C PHE A 5 -27.89 -23.79 -25.43
N GLU A 6 -27.14 -23.12 -26.30
CA GLU A 6 -27.52 -22.82 -27.67
C GLU A 6 -26.92 -23.84 -28.63
N LYS A 7 -27.77 -24.56 -29.35
CA LYS A 7 -27.36 -25.47 -30.43
C LYS A 7 -27.33 -24.71 -31.76
N VAL A 8 -26.14 -24.44 -32.27
CA VAL A 8 -25.93 -23.82 -33.59
C VAL A 8 -25.94 -24.91 -34.66
N GLY A 9 -26.71 -24.73 -35.73
CA GLY A 9 -26.91 -25.72 -36.78
C GLY A 9 -25.60 -26.18 -37.45
N ALA A 10 -25.57 -27.45 -37.89
CA ALA A 10 -24.40 -28.00 -38.57
C ALA A 10 -24.26 -27.48 -40.00
N VAL A 11 -23.03 -27.24 -40.43
CA VAL A 11 -22.66 -26.81 -41.79
C VAL A 11 -21.77 -27.86 -42.44
N GLY A 12 -21.96 -28.10 -43.74
CA GLY A 12 -21.22 -29.11 -44.51
C GLY A 12 -22.11 -30.01 -45.36
N GLY A 13 -21.65 -31.22 -45.64
CA GLY A 13 -22.36 -32.25 -46.41
C GLY A 13 -23.43 -32.98 -45.63
N ASN A 14 -24.29 -33.70 -46.36
CA ASN A 14 -25.45 -34.43 -45.82
C ASN A 14 -25.27 -35.95 -45.81
N LYS A 15 -24.09 -36.47 -46.20
CA LYS A 15 -23.73 -37.89 -46.06
C LYS A 15 -23.24 -38.17 -44.63
N GLY A 16 -22.48 -39.24 -44.38
CA GLY A 16 -22.05 -39.63 -43.04
C GLY A 16 -23.20 -40.01 -42.08
N GLY A 17 -22.87 -40.68 -40.99
CA GLY A 17 -23.76 -40.89 -39.85
C GLY A 17 -23.83 -39.63 -38.98
N PRO A 18 -24.99 -39.27 -38.41
CA PRO A 18 -25.07 -38.13 -37.48
C PRO A 18 -24.36 -38.44 -36.17
N PHE A 19 -23.73 -37.43 -35.57
CA PHE A 19 -23.19 -37.50 -34.22
C PHE A 19 -23.60 -36.26 -33.41
N ASP A 20 -23.71 -36.41 -32.10
CA ASP A 20 -23.91 -35.32 -31.14
C ASP A 20 -23.18 -35.72 -29.86
N ASP A 21 -22.12 -34.99 -29.51
CA ASP A 21 -21.29 -35.30 -28.36
C ASP A 21 -21.99 -35.00 -27.04
N GLY A 22 -23.06 -34.19 -27.07
CA GLY A 22 -23.72 -33.64 -25.89
C GLY A 22 -23.07 -32.35 -25.41
N VAL A 23 -23.37 -31.97 -24.17
CA VAL A 23 -22.92 -30.72 -23.54
C VAL A 23 -22.03 -31.07 -22.36
N PHE A 24 -20.82 -30.52 -22.37
CA PHE A 24 -19.79 -30.68 -21.34
C PHE A 24 -19.47 -29.35 -20.67
N ASP A 25 -18.61 -29.38 -19.65
CA ASP A 25 -18.20 -28.16 -18.93
C ASP A 25 -17.27 -27.28 -19.78
N GLY A 26 -16.50 -27.88 -20.70
CA GLY A 26 -15.81 -27.19 -21.79
C GLY A 26 -14.79 -28.06 -22.54
N VAL A 27 -14.10 -27.45 -23.49
CA VAL A 27 -13.13 -28.10 -24.39
C VAL A 27 -11.70 -27.75 -23.98
N LYS A 28 -10.87 -28.77 -23.75
CA LYS A 28 -9.45 -28.61 -23.40
C LYS A 28 -8.52 -28.78 -24.59
N LYS A 29 -8.83 -29.71 -25.49
CA LYS A 29 -7.97 -30.00 -26.64
C LYS A 29 -8.78 -30.52 -27.81
N ILE A 30 -8.40 -30.07 -29.01
CA ILE A 30 -8.94 -30.56 -30.27
C ILE A 30 -7.79 -31.08 -31.12
N THR A 31 -7.88 -32.31 -31.59
CA THR A 31 -6.94 -32.92 -32.53
C THR A 31 -7.67 -33.18 -33.84
N VAL A 32 -7.16 -32.65 -34.94
CA VAL A 32 -7.75 -32.73 -36.28
C VAL A 32 -6.82 -33.52 -37.19
N GLY A 33 -7.31 -34.59 -37.81
CA GLY A 33 -6.59 -35.34 -38.85
C GLY A 33 -6.81 -34.73 -40.22
N LYS A 34 -5.72 -34.50 -40.93
CA LYS A 34 -5.70 -33.94 -42.27
C LYS A 34 -5.39 -35.01 -43.31
N ASP A 35 -6.37 -35.30 -44.16
CA ASP A 35 -6.14 -36.02 -45.42
C ASP A 35 -5.85 -35.03 -46.56
N TRP A 36 -5.49 -35.53 -47.74
CA TRP A 36 -5.01 -34.73 -48.87
C TRP A 36 -5.89 -33.51 -49.18
N ASP A 37 -7.21 -33.61 -49.09
CA ASP A 37 -8.12 -32.50 -49.45
C ASP A 37 -9.28 -32.26 -48.45
N CYS A 38 -9.27 -32.87 -47.26
CA CYS A 38 -10.33 -32.70 -46.26
C CYS A 38 -9.87 -32.94 -44.81
N VAL A 39 -10.72 -32.57 -43.86
CA VAL A 39 -10.64 -33.01 -42.47
C VAL A 39 -11.16 -34.44 -42.39
N SER A 40 -10.27 -35.40 -42.19
CA SER A 40 -10.64 -36.82 -42.13
C SER A 40 -11.06 -37.26 -40.74
N TYR A 41 -10.58 -36.57 -39.70
CA TYR A 41 -10.75 -36.97 -38.32
C TYR A 41 -10.81 -35.76 -37.39
N ILE A 42 -11.61 -35.85 -36.32
CA ILE A 42 -11.59 -34.90 -35.21
C ILE A 42 -11.73 -35.67 -33.89
N LYS A 43 -10.87 -35.34 -32.93
CA LYS A 43 -10.91 -35.80 -31.54
C LYS A 43 -11.01 -34.59 -30.63
N ILE A 44 -11.93 -34.65 -29.68
CA ILE A 44 -12.16 -33.58 -28.71
C ILE A 44 -12.02 -34.15 -27.31
N GLU A 45 -11.20 -33.49 -26.50
CA GLU A 45 -11.05 -33.76 -25.08
C GLU A 45 -11.89 -32.75 -24.31
N TYR A 46 -12.99 -33.24 -23.73
CA TYR A 46 -13.92 -32.51 -22.90
C TYR A 46 -13.62 -32.71 -21.42
N GLU A 47 -13.90 -31.71 -20.59
CA GLU A 47 -13.96 -31.90 -19.14
C GLU A 47 -15.38 -32.25 -18.69
N LYS A 48 -15.49 -33.18 -17.74
CA LYS A 48 -16.75 -33.59 -17.14
C LYS A 48 -16.66 -33.55 -15.62
N GLU A 49 -17.51 -32.72 -15.02
CA GLU A 49 -17.65 -32.51 -13.57
C GLU A 49 -16.42 -31.89 -12.90
N LYS A 50 -16.64 -31.23 -11.75
CA LYS A 50 -15.64 -30.45 -10.98
C LYS A 50 -14.49 -31.29 -10.37
N ASP A 51 -14.32 -32.52 -10.82
CA ASP A 51 -13.38 -33.50 -10.30
C ASP A 51 -12.13 -33.65 -11.20
N GLY A 52 -12.04 -32.86 -12.29
CA GLY A 52 -10.87 -32.81 -13.18
C GLY A 52 -10.69 -34.03 -14.08
N LYS A 53 -11.76 -34.81 -14.32
CA LYS A 53 -11.77 -35.97 -15.23
C LYS A 53 -12.09 -35.54 -16.66
N PHE A 54 -11.39 -36.14 -17.63
CA PHE A 54 -11.55 -35.84 -19.06
C PHE A 54 -12.28 -36.97 -19.79
N GLU A 55 -13.19 -36.59 -20.68
CA GLU A 55 -13.89 -37.49 -21.59
C GLU A 55 -13.51 -37.15 -23.04
N THR A 56 -13.20 -38.17 -23.83
CA THR A 56 -12.84 -38.00 -25.24
C THR A 56 -13.99 -38.40 -26.15
N ARG A 57 -14.20 -37.63 -27.21
CA ARG A 57 -15.06 -37.98 -28.35
C ARG A 57 -14.28 -37.89 -29.64
N GLU A 58 -14.57 -38.79 -30.59
CA GLU A 58 -13.85 -38.89 -31.85
C GLU A 58 -14.78 -39.22 -33.01
N HIS A 59 -14.53 -38.59 -34.16
CA HIS A 59 -15.36 -38.70 -35.36
C HIS A 59 -14.51 -38.74 -36.62
N GLY A 60 -14.89 -39.57 -37.59
CA GLY A 60 -14.16 -39.75 -38.85
C GLY A 60 -13.10 -40.86 -38.80
N THR A 61 -12.15 -40.83 -39.73
CA THR A 61 -11.06 -41.83 -39.85
C THR A 61 -9.70 -41.15 -39.83
N ILE A 62 -8.79 -41.63 -38.97
CA ILE A 62 -7.42 -41.11 -38.88
C ILE A 62 -6.69 -41.37 -40.21
N ARG A 63 -6.38 -40.28 -40.93
CA ARG A 63 -5.59 -40.29 -42.17
C ARG A 63 -4.69 -39.06 -42.17
N GLY A 64 -3.44 -39.25 -42.60
CA GLY A 64 -2.43 -38.19 -42.66
C GLY A 64 -2.00 -37.64 -41.29
N GLU A 65 -1.53 -36.40 -41.27
CA GLU A 65 -0.94 -35.75 -40.10
C GLU A 65 -2.03 -35.27 -39.13
N LEU A 66 -1.81 -35.50 -37.83
CA LEU A 66 -2.65 -34.99 -36.75
C LEU A 66 -2.16 -33.60 -36.32
N GLN A 67 -3.07 -32.65 -36.30
CA GLN A 67 -2.82 -31.27 -35.91
C GLN A 67 -3.59 -30.97 -34.63
N GLU A 68 -2.91 -30.41 -33.64
CA GLU A 68 -3.48 -30.22 -32.30
C GLU A 68 -3.68 -28.75 -31.97
N PHE A 69 -4.77 -28.47 -31.25
CA PHE A 69 -5.07 -27.18 -30.67
C PHE A 69 -5.49 -27.37 -29.22
N THR A 70 -4.58 -27.05 -28.30
CA THR A 70 -4.82 -27.07 -26.86
C THR A 70 -5.32 -25.72 -26.39
N VAL A 71 -6.37 -25.72 -25.57
CA VAL A 71 -6.98 -24.57 -24.91
C VAL A 71 -6.49 -24.53 -23.46
N ASP A 72 -6.13 -23.35 -22.95
CA ASP A 72 -5.69 -23.14 -21.55
C ASP A 72 -6.87 -23.21 -20.58
N TYR A 73 -7.54 -24.36 -20.55
CA TYR A 73 -8.72 -24.62 -19.75
C TYR A 73 -8.35 -24.78 -18.25
N PRO A 74 -9.10 -24.19 -17.29
CA PRO A 74 -10.41 -23.52 -17.46
C PRO A 74 -10.34 -22.02 -17.78
N ASN A 75 -9.15 -21.41 -17.79
CA ASN A 75 -8.97 -19.96 -17.90
C ASN A 75 -9.30 -19.42 -19.30
N GLU A 76 -9.15 -20.27 -20.31
CA GLU A 76 -9.47 -20.02 -21.69
C GLU A 76 -10.54 -20.99 -22.19
N TYR A 77 -11.40 -20.49 -23.07
CA TYR A 77 -12.40 -21.31 -23.75
C TYR A 77 -12.62 -20.88 -25.19
N ILE A 78 -13.14 -21.79 -26.02
CA ILE A 78 -13.45 -21.51 -27.43
C ILE A 78 -14.77 -20.73 -27.51
N THR A 79 -14.78 -19.64 -28.27
CA THR A 79 -15.93 -18.73 -28.47
C THR A 79 -16.53 -18.86 -29.87
N SER A 80 -15.77 -19.37 -30.84
CA SER A 80 -16.24 -19.59 -32.22
C SER A 80 -15.53 -20.74 -32.91
N VAL A 81 -16.24 -21.38 -33.84
CA VAL A 81 -15.73 -22.45 -34.72
C VAL A 81 -15.90 -21.99 -36.16
N GLY A 82 -14.79 -21.62 -36.79
CA GLY A 82 -14.73 -21.31 -38.22
C GLY A 82 -14.17 -22.47 -39.04
N GLY A 83 -14.30 -22.38 -40.35
CA GLY A 83 -13.74 -23.39 -41.25
C GLY A 83 -14.11 -23.17 -42.71
N SER A 84 -13.83 -24.17 -43.54
CA SER A 84 -14.30 -24.22 -44.92
C SER A 84 -14.83 -25.60 -45.29
N TYR A 85 -15.77 -25.68 -46.23
CA TYR A 85 -16.29 -26.92 -46.78
C TYR A 85 -16.51 -26.83 -48.30
N GLU A 86 -16.36 -27.94 -49.00
CA GLU A 86 -16.60 -28.01 -50.45
C GLU A 86 -16.77 -29.47 -50.91
N HIS A 87 -17.19 -29.67 -52.17
CA HIS A 87 -17.24 -30.98 -52.80
C HIS A 87 -15.83 -31.54 -53.04
N VAL A 88 -15.52 -32.70 -52.46
CA VAL A 88 -14.24 -33.40 -52.60
C VAL A 88 -14.41 -34.57 -53.57
N LEU A 89 -13.79 -34.46 -54.75
CA LEU A 89 -13.99 -35.40 -55.87
C LEU A 89 -13.66 -36.86 -55.51
N SER A 90 -12.59 -37.10 -54.76
CA SER A 90 -12.18 -38.46 -54.34
C SER A 90 -13.18 -39.15 -53.41
N TYR A 91 -14.03 -38.38 -52.73
CA TYR A 91 -15.07 -38.89 -51.83
C TYR A 91 -16.48 -38.75 -52.42
N GLY A 92 -16.62 -38.10 -53.58
CA GLY A 92 -17.90 -37.88 -54.26
C GLY A 92 -18.96 -37.21 -53.37
N THR A 93 -18.55 -36.31 -52.48
CA THR A 93 -19.44 -35.63 -51.52
C THR A 93 -18.85 -34.32 -51.01
N VAL A 94 -19.68 -33.49 -50.37
CA VAL A 94 -19.26 -32.27 -49.67
C VAL A 94 -18.70 -32.64 -48.30
N LEU A 95 -17.47 -32.20 -48.00
CA LEU A 95 -16.77 -32.46 -46.74
C LEU A 95 -16.24 -31.16 -46.13
N ILE A 96 -16.00 -31.16 -44.82
CA ILE A 96 -15.24 -30.13 -44.15
C ILE A 96 -13.79 -30.20 -44.64
N LYS A 97 -13.29 -29.09 -45.19
CA LYS A 97 -11.92 -28.97 -45.71
C LYS A 97 -10.95 -28.42 -44.68
N SER A 98 -11.41 -27.52 -43.82
CA SER A 98 -10.59 -26.96 -42.74
C SER A 98 -11.41 -26.50 -41.54
N LEU A 99 -10.78 -26.42 -40.38
CA LEU A 99 -11.32 -25.89 -39.13
C LEU A 99 -10.40 -24.83 -38.53
N ARG A 100 -10.99 -23.90 -37.79
CA ARG A 100 -10.29 -22.84 -37.07
C ARG A 100 -11.09 -22.45 -35.84
N PHE A 101 -10.42 -22.20 -34.73
CA PHE A 101 -11.08 -21.88 -33.45
C PHE A 101 -10.61 -20.53 -32.95
N LYS A 102 -11.53 -19.67 -32.49
CA LYS A 102 -11.16 -18.47 -31.69
C LYS A 102 -11.48 -18.69 -30.23
N THR A 103 -10.67 -18.13 -29.35
CA THR A 103 -10.81 -18.29 -27.90
C THR A 103 -11.16 -16.99 -27.19
N SER A 104 -11.53 -17.09 -25.91
CA SER A 104 -11.80 -15.97 -25.01
C SER A 104 -10.59 -15.04 -24.82
N TYR A 105 -9.37 -15.55 -25.01
CA TYR A 105 -8.14 -14.75 -25.00
C TYR A 105 -7.90 -13.98 -26.31
N GLY A 106 -8.78 -14.14 -27.31
CA GLY A 106 -8.66 -13.47 -28.60
C GLY A 106 -7.62 -14.12 -29.53
N ARG A 107 -7.00 -15.24 -29.12
CA ARG A 107 -6.15 -16.02 -30.03
C ARG A 107 -6.99 -16.88 -30.95
N THR A 108 -6.48 -17.07 -32.16
CA THR A 108 -7.11 -17.91 -33.19
C THR A 108 -6.18 -19.06 -33.50
N SER A 109 -6.70 -20.29 -33.58
CA SER A 109 -5.91 -21.46 -33.98
C SER A 109 -5.34 -21.29 -35.39
N PRO A 110 -4.25 -22.01 -35.72
CA PRO A 110 -3.92 -22.29 -37.10
C PRO A 110 -5.13 -22.88 -37.83
N ILE A 111 -5.18 -22.73 -39.16
CA ILE A 111 -6.19 -23.43 -39.96
C ILE A 111 -5.80 -24.91 -39.98
N LEU A 112 -6.62 -25.73 -39.34
CA LEU A 112 -6.43 -27.16 -39.22
C LEU A 112 -7.09 -27.86 -40.41
N GLY A 113 -6.32 -28.61 -41.21
CA GLY A 113 -6.80 -29.23 -42.45
C GLY A 113 -6.22 -28.62 -43.74
N ARG A 114 -7.02 -28.59 -44.81
CA ARG A 114 -6.60 -28.13 -46.15
C ARG A 114 -6.59 -26.61 -46.24
N THR A 115 -5.47 -26.08 -46.73
CA THR A 115 -5.27 -24.66 -47.02
C THR A 115 -4.90 -24.48 -48.50
N THR A 116 -5.15 -23.29 -49.03
CA THR A 116 -4.65 -22.85 -50.34
C THR A 116 -3.14 -22.53 -50.25
N LEU A 117 -2.49 -22.32 -51.40
CA LEU A 117 -1.06 -21.96 -51.48
C LEU A 117 -0.68 -20.73 -50.63
N PHE A 118 -1.62 -19.82 -50.36
CA PHE A 118 -1.44 -18.62 -49.54
C PHE A 118 -1.88 -18.81 -48.07
N ARG A 119 -2.08 -20.04 -47.61
CA ARG A 119 -2.57 -20.39 -46.26
C ARG A 119 -3.98 -19.87 -45.91
N ASN A 120 -4.83 -19.62 -46.90
CA ASN A 120 -6.25 -19.33 -46.68
C ASN A 120 -7.09 -20.62 -46.70
N PRO A 121 -8.29 -20.66 -46.06
CA PRO A 121 -9.20 -21.79 -46.16
C PRO A 121 -9.53 -22.13 -47.63
N ALA A 122 -9.52 -23.42 -47.96
CA ALA A 122 -9.82 -23.89 -49.31
C ALA A 122 -11.27 -24.37 -49.39
N GLY A 123 -12.16 -23.52 -49.91
CA GLY A 123 -13.59 -23.84 -50.09
C GLY A 123 -14.50 -22.70 -49.63
N ARG A 124 -15.79 -23.00 -49.41
CA ARG A 124 -16.75 -22.04 -48.84
C ARG A 124 -16.53 -21.90 -47.35
N GLU A 125 -16.26 -20.69 -46.88
CA GLU A 125 -16.02 -20.41 -45.47
C GLU A 125 -17.31 -20.44 -44.64
N PHE A 126 -17.17 -20.80 -43.37
CA PHE A 126 -18.24 -20.72 -42.38
C PHE A 126 -17.69 -20.28 -41.03
N MET A 127 -18.61 -19.81 -40.17
CA MET A 127 -18.34 -19.46 -38.79
C MET A 127 -19.57 -19.79 -37.93
N LEU A 128 -19.35 -20.54 -36.85
CA LEU A 128 -20.34 -20.90 -35.85
C LEU A 128 -19.99 -20.15 -34.57
N GLU A 129 -20.91 -19.33 -34.08
CA GLU A 129 -20.74 -18.50 -32.89
C GLU A 129 -21.95 -18.64 -31.99
N GLY A 130 -21.72 -18.75 -30.68
CA GLY A 130 -22.78 -18.65 -29.69
C GLY A 130 -23.20 -17.19 -29.48
N LYS A 131 -24.48 -16.95 -29.16
CA LYS A 131 -24.96 -15.62 -28.76
C LYS A 131 -24.09 -15.07 -27.64
N ASN A 132 -23.70 -13.80 -27.76
CA ASN A 132 -22.89 -13.07 -26.79
C ASN A 132 -21.51 -13.69 -26.51
N GLY A 133 -20.91 -14.43 -27.45
CA GLY A 133 -19.57 -15.02 -27.28
C GLY A 133 -19.55 -16.20 -26.31
N GLY A 134 -20.65 -16.97 -26.27
CA GLY A 134 -20.82 -18.11 -25.39
C GLY A 134 -19.67 -19.12 -25.44
N LYS A 135 -19.41 -19.78 -24.31
CA LYS A 135 -18.40 -20.84 -24.17
C LYS A 135 -18.78 -22.08 -24.98
N LEU A 136 -17.91 -22.61 -25.83
CA LEU A 136 -18.15 -23.88 -26.53
C LEU A 136 -18.18 -25.04 -25.53
N LEU A 137 -19.29 -25.78 -25.53
CA LEU A 137 -19.55 -26.89 -24.61
C LEU A 137 -19.59 -28.26 -25.30
N GLY A 138 -19.75 -28.32 -26.62
CA GLY A 138 -19.93 -29.58 -27.33
C GLY A 138 -19.98 -29.42 -28.85
N PHE A 139 -19.79 -30.53 -29.57
CA PHE A 139 -19.94 -30.60 -31.03
C PHE A 139 -21.09 -31.54 -31.42
N HIS A 140 -21.68 -31.29 -32.57
CA HIS A 140 -22.57 -32.23 -33.26
C HIS A 140 -22.33 -32.12 -34.76
N GLY A 141 -22.82 -33.06 -35.55
CA GLY A 141 -22.53 -33.03 -36.98
C GLY A 141 -22.80 -34.35 -37.68
N ARG A 142 -22.04 -34.61 -38.75
CA ARG A 142 -22.11 -35.84 -39.53
C ARG A 142 -20.69 -36.29 -39.90
N SER A 143 -20.41 -37.58 -39.74
CA SER A 143 -19.10 -38.15 -40.07
C SER A 143 -19.22 -39.56 -40.63
N GLY A 144 -18.24 -39.95 -41.45
CA GLY A 144 -18.09 -41.30 -41.99
C GLY A 144 -16.63 -41.61 -42.24
N GLN A 145 -16.23 -41.75 -43.51
CA GLN A 145 -14.81 -41.85 -43.88
C GLN A 145 -14.03 -40.53 -43.65
N ALA A 146 -14.74 -39.41 -43.56
CA ALA A 146 -14.23 -38.07 -43.26
C ALA A 146 -15.30 -37.27 -42.51
N LEU A 147 -15.00 -36.02 -42.14
CA LEU A 147 -15.97 -35.13 -41.49
C LEU A 147 -16.87 -34.47 -42.54
N ASP A 148 -18.12 -34.91 -42.63
CA ASP A 148 -19.09 -34.40 -43.60
C ASP A 148 -19.63 -33.03 -43.18
N ALA A 149 -20.06 -32.87 -41.93
CA ALA A 149 -20.61 -31.62 -41.39
C ALA A 149 -20.28 -31.44 -39.91
N ILE A 150 -20.23 -30.17 -39.47
CA ILE A 150 -19.96 -29.81 -38.07
C ILE A 150 -20.86 -28.66 -37.60
N GLY A 151 -21.37 -28.80 -36.39
CA GLY A 151 -22.19 -27.87 -35.63
C GLY A 151 -21.69 -27.81 -34.19
N ALA A 152 -22.17 -26.83 -33.41
CA ALA A 152 -21.62 -26.54 -32.09
C ALA A 152 -22.72 -26.26 -31.05
N HIS A 153 -22.45 -26.64 -29.80
CA HIS A 153 -23.23 -26.26 -28.62
C HIS A 153 -22.47 -25.19 -27.83
N PHE A 154 -23.08 -24.04 -27.61
CA PHE A 154 -22.50 -22.95 -26.82
C PHE A 154 -23.29 -22.71 -25.53
N PHE A 155 -22.60 -22.25 -24.48
CA PHE A 155 -23.24 -21.81 -23.24
C PHE A 155 -24.05 -20.55 -23.50
N ALA A 156 -25.36 -20.60 -23.21
CA ALA A 156 -26.22 -19.44 -23.33
C ALA A 156 -26.19 -18.66 -22.01
N VAL A 157 -25.35 -17.62 -21.95
CA VAL A 157 -25.44 -16.64 -20.86
C VAL A 157 -26.73 -15.84 -21.05
N LYS A 158 -27.62 -15.81 -20.05
CA LYS A 158 -28.53 -14.67 -19.89
C LYS A 158 -27.67 -13.47 -19.48
N SER A 159 -27.00 -12.85 -20.45
CA SER A 159 -26.16 -11.68 -20.19
C SER A 159 -27.05 -10.46 -19.94
N PRO A 160 -26.71 -9.62 -18.96
CA PRO A 160 -27.31 -8.30 -18.81
C PRO A 160 -26.70 -7.28 -19.79
N LEU A 161 -26.03 -7.70 -20.87
CA LEU A 161 -25.49 -6.79 -21.89
C LEU A 161 -26.62 -6.24 -22.76
N LYS A 162 -26.69 -4.92 -22.90
CA LYS A 162 -27.65 -4.21 -23.74
C LYS A 162 -26.99 -3.85 -25.07
N HIS A 163 -27.51 -4.39 -26.17
CA HIS A 163 -27.06 -4.05 -27.52
C HIS A 163 -27.98 -3.00 -28.16
N PHE A 164 -27.38 -1.98 -28.76
CA PHE A 164 -28.08 -0.97 -29.55
C PHE A 164 -27.82 -1.19 -31.04
N ASN A 165 -28.92 -1.38 -31.79
CA ASN A 165 -28.88 -1.59 -33.24
C ASN A 165 -28.20 -0.42 -33.96
N LEU A 166 -27.52 -0.76 -35.07
CA LEU A 166 -26.87 0.20 -35.97
C LEU A 166 -27.81 1.35 -36.34
N GLN A 167 -27.33 2.57 -36.15
CA GLN A 167 -27.95 3.80 -36.61
C GLN A 167 -27.07 4.38 -37.72
N GLY A 168 -27.61 4.46 -38.94
CA GLY A 168 -26.88 5.00 -40.09
C GLY A 168 -27.34 4.42 -41.43
N GLY A 169 -26.49 4.57 -42.45
CA GLY A 169 -26.67 4.02 -43.79
C GLY A 169 -26.17 2.58 -43.93
N ASN A 170 -26.47 1.96 -45.08
CA ASN A 170 -26.10 0.56 -45.39
C ASN A 170 -24.74 0.43 -46.12
N GLY A 171 -23.99 1.53 -46.28
CA GLY A 171 -22.67 1.55 -46.92
C GLY A 171 -21.57 0.93 -46.06
N GLY A 172 -20.35 0.84 -46.60
CA GLY A 172 -19.16 0.41 -45.88
C GLY A 172 -19.08 -1.07 -45.50
N SER A 173 -17.91 -1.48 -45.00
CA SER A 173 -17.66 -2.81 -44.44
C SER A 173 -18.11 -2.85 -42.98
N ALA A 174 -18.79 -3.93 -42.58
CA ALA A 174 -19.24 -4.13 -41.21
C ALA A 174 -18.07 -4.47 -40.29
N TRP A 175 -18.15 -4.00 -39.04
CA TRP A 175 -17.20 -4.27 -37.99
C TRP A 175 -17.90 -4.32 -36.63
N ASP A 176 -17.32 -5.08 -35.70
CA ASP A 176 -17.73 -5.13 -34.30
C ASP A 176 -16.47 -5.27 -33.45
N ASP A 177 -16.25 -4.33 -32.53
CA ASP A 177 -15.09 -4.37 -31.64
C ASP A 177 -15.27 -5.42 -30.53
N GLY A 178 -16.50 -5.87 -30.28
CA GLY A 178 -16.87 -6.71 -29.14
C GLY A 178 -17.06 -5.91 -27.85
N ALA A 179 -17.20 -6.61 -26.73
CA ALA A 179 -17.39 -6.01 -25.42
C ALA A 179 -16.10 -6.10 -24.58
N PHE A 180 -15.77 -4.98 -23.92
CA PHE A 180 -14.59 -4.79 -23.07
C PHE A 180 -14.99 -4.36 -21.65
N ASP A 181 -14.03 -4.10 -20.77
CA ASP A 181 -14.33 -3.69 -19.40
C ASP A 181 -14.81 -2.23 -19.29
N GLY A 182 -14.49 -1.41 -20.30
CA GLY A 182 -14.93 -0.02 -20.45
C GLY A 182 -14.10 0.75 -21.49
N VAL A 183 -14.41 2.03 -21.68
CA VAL A 183 -13.70 2.91 -22.63
C VAL A 183 -12.76 3.84 -21.87
N ARG A 184 -11.49 3.93 -22.28
CA ARG A 184 -10.48 4.84 -21.71
C ARG A 184 -10.29 6.10 -22.54
N LYS A 185 -10.34 5.99 -23.87
CA LYS A 185 -10.16 7.12 -24.78
C LYS A 185 -10.95 6.93 -26.07
N ILE A 186 -11.46 8.04 -26.62
CA ILE A 186 -12.11 8.11 -27.92
C ILE A 186 -11.44 9.19 -28.76
N LEU A 187 -11.17 8.89 -30.04
CA LEU A 187 -10.76 9.88 -31.03
C LEU A 187 -11.79 9.89 -32.17
N VAL A 188 -12.24 11.09 -32.57
CA VAL A 188 -13.21 11.27 -33.65
C VAL A 188 -12.64 12.23 -34.69
N GLY A 189 -12.46 11.74 -35.92
CA GLY A 189 -11.98 12.48 -37.08
C GLY A 189 -13.12 12.85 -38.03
N ARG A 190 -13.03 14.05 -38.59
CA ARG A 190 -14.01 14.62 -39.51
C ARG A 190 -13.52 14.51 -40.97
N GLY A 191 -14.46 14.38 -41.89
CA GLY A 191 -14.24 14.50 -43.34
C GLY A 191 -15.33 15.36 -43.95
N GLY A 192 -15.08 16.67 -44.07
CA GLY A 192 -16.05 17.59 -44.67
C GLY A 192 -17.35 17.70 -43.87
N LYS A 193 -18.43 17.03 -44.32
CA LYS A 193 -19.74 17.09 -43.66
C LYS A 193 -20.02 15.95 -42.68
N PHE A 194 -19.17 14.92 -42.62
CA PHE A 194 -19.40 13.69 -41.86
C PHE A 194 -18.24 13.30 -40.93
N VAL A 195 -18.50 12.34 -40.05
CA VAL A 195 -17.48 11.65 -39.26
C VAL A 195 -16.79 10.63 -40.17
N SER A 196 -15.52 10.86 -40.46
CA SER A 196 -14.73 10.02 -41.37
C SER A 196 -13.93 8.95 -40.65
N TYR A 197 -13.59 9.17 -39.37
CA TYR A 197 -12.72 8.29 -38.61
C TYR A 197 -13.15 8.22 -37.14
N VAL A 198 -13.08 7.03 -36.54
CA VAL A 198 -13.18 6.84 -35.09
C VAL A 198 -12.11 5.90 -34.60
N ARG A 199 -11.54 6.15 -33.42
CA ARG A 199 -10.69 5.21 -32.70
C ARG A 199 -11.09 5.14 -31.24
N PHE A 200 -11.26 3.93 -30.74
CA PHE A 200 -11.64 3.63 -29.37
C PHE A 200 -10.51 2.88 -28.69
N GLU A 201 -10.12 3.32 -27.50
CA GLU A 201 -9.14 2.62 -26.66
C GLU A 201 -9.88 2.03 -25.46
N TYR A 202 -10.12 0.72 -25.52
CA TYR A 202 -10.89 -0.01 -24.51
C TYR A 202 -10.00 -0.57 -23.40
N ALA A 203 -10.55 -0.73 -22.21
CA ALA A 203 -9.90 -1.41 -21.08
C ALA A 203 -10.16 -2.92 -21.14
N LYS A 204 -9.11 -3.74 -20.97
CA LYS A 204 -9.23 -5.20 -20.81
C LYS A 204 -8.22 -5.65 -19.73
N GLY A 205 -8.70 -5.86 -18.51
CA GLY A 205 -7.88 -6.00 -17.30
C GLY A 205 -7.05 -4.74 -17.03
N ARG A 206 -5.76 -4.93 -16.73
CA ARG A 206 -4.80 -3.82 -16.59
C ARG A 206 -4.36 -3.22 -17.95
N GLY A 207 -4.68 -3.88 -19.07
CA GLY A 207 -4.27 -3.49 -20.43
C GLY A 207 -5.25 -2.57 -21.16
N MET A 208 -4.81 -2.06 -22.32
CA MET A 208 -5.57 -1.17 -23.21
C MET A 208 -5.56 -1.72 -24.65
N VAL A 209 -6.73 -1.77 -25.29
CA VAL A 209 -6.91 -2.35 -26.62
C VAL A 209 -7.48 -1.31 -27.60
N PRO A 210 -6.69 -0.79 -28.56
CA PRO A 210 -7.17 0.19 -29.53
C PRO A 210 -7.84 -0.45 -30.75
N HIS A 211 -8.98 0.09 -31.17
CA HIS A 211 -9.68 -0.23 -32.43
C HIS A 211 -9.95 1.04 -33.22
N ALA A 212 -9.76 1.02 -34.54
CA ALA A 212 -9.92 2.19 -35.39
C ALA A 212 -10.68 1.85 -36.68
N HIS A 213 -11.60 2.74 -37.07
CA HIS A 213 -12.51 2.55 -38.19
C HIS A 213 -12.64 3.81 -39.02
N GLY A 214 -12.94 3.64 -40.32
CA GLY A 214 -13.00 4.73 -41.29
C GLY A 214 -11.62 5.27 -41.70
N LYS A 215 -11.61 6.43 -42.35
CA LYS A 215 -10.44 7.05 -42.96
C LYS A 215 -10.12 8.39 -42.34
N ARG A 216 -8.91 8.53 -41.81
CA ARG A 216 -8.43 9.77 -41.21
C ARG A 216 -8.20 10.84 -42.29
N GLN A 217 -9.10 11.81 -42.37
CA GLN A 217 -8.99 12.94 -43.30
C GLN A 217 -8.50 14.20 -42.58
N GLU A 218 -9.20 14.61 -41.51
CA GLU A 218 -8.78 15.71 -40.63
C GLU A 218 -8.10 15.18 -39.36
N VAL A 219 -7.46 16.07 -38.58
CA VAL A 219 -6.89 15.74 -37.28
C VAL A 219 -8.01 15.34 -36.30
N PRO A 220 -8.01 14.11 -35.77
CA PRO A 220 -9.04 13.67 -34.84
C PRO A 220 -8.99 14.45 -33.53
N GLN A 221 -10.16 14.77 -32.99
CA GLN A 221 -10.29 15.33 -31.64
C GLN A 221 -10.42 14.19 -30.64
N GLU A 222 -9.86 14.38 -29.44
CA GLU A 222 -9.84 13.34 -28.41
C GLU A 222 -10.78 13.62 -27.23
N PHE A 223 -11.22 12.54 -26.59
CA PHE A 223 -11.96 12.53 -25.33
C PHE A 223 -11.43 11.41 -24.43
N VAL A 224 -10.78 11.79 -23.32
CA VAL A 224 -10.19 10.86 -22.34
C VAL A 224 -11.14 10.65 -21.17
N VAL A 225 -11.35 9.40 -20.78
CA VAL A 225 -12.21 8.96 -19.66
C VAL A 225 -11.34 8.51 -18.50
N ASP A 226 -11.63 8.96 -17.28
CA ASP A 226 -10.91 8.61 -16.05
C ASP A 226 -11.23 7.17 -15.58
N TYR A 227 -10.86 6.16 -16.37
CA TYR A 227 -11.10 4.74 -16.09
C TYR A 227 -10.13 4.20 -15.02
N PRO A 228 -10.56 3.41 -14.03
CA PRO A 228 -11.88 2.78 -13.88
C PRO A 228 -12.94 3.62 -13.14
N ASN A 229 -12.62 4.84 -12.71
CA ASN A 229 -13.47 5.66 -11.84
C ASN A 229 -14.62 6.38 -12.58
N GLU A 230 -14.51 6.53 -13.89
CA GLU A 230 -15.45 7.20 -14.76
C GLU A 230 -15.81 6.26 -15.93
N HIS A 231 -17.10 6.23 -16.29
CA HIS A 231 -17.62 5.39 -17.35
C HIS A 231 -18.51 6.21 -18.28
N ILE A 232 -18.50 5.94 -19.59
CA ILE A 232 -19.45 6.56 -20.53
C ILE A 232 -20.80 5.87 -20.36
N THR A 233 -21.84 6.65 -20.08
CA THR A 233 -23.20 6.16 -19.79
C THR A 233 -24.20 6.52 -20.90
N VAL A 234 -23.88 7.51 -21.74
CA VAL A 234 -24.71 7.89 -22.90
C VAL A 234 -23.83 8.29 -24.09
N VAL A 235 -24.22 7.84 -25.28
CA VAL A 235 -23.69 8.26 -26.59
C VAL A 235 -24.82 8.93 -27.36
N GLU A 236 -24.63 10.17 -27.79
CA GLU A 236 -25.57 10.92 -28.63
C GLU A 236 -24.92 11.19 -29.99
N GLY A 237 -25.69 11.14 -31.07
CA GLY A 237 -25.17 11.47 -32.39
C GLY A 237 -26.23 11.94 -33.37
N THR A 238 -25.78 12.40 -34.54
CA THR A 238 -26.65 12.76 -35.66
C THR A 238 -26.26 12.00 -36.93
N ILE A 239 -27.24 11.75 -37.79
CA ILE A 239 -27.10 10.99 -39.03
C ILE A 239 -27.81 11.71 -40.17
N ASP A 240 -27.12 11.86 -41.30
CA ASP A 240 -27.65 12.36 -42.57
C ASP A 240 -27.09 11.50 -43.72
N GLY A 241 -27.65 10.31 -43.90
CA GLY A 241 -27.10 9.24 -44.77
C GLY A 241 -25.90 8.49 -44.17
N TYR A 242 -25.02 9.20 -43.47
CA TYR A 242 -23.87 8.72 -42.70
C TYR A 242 -23.82 9.41 -41.33
N LEU A 243 -22.93 8.96 -40.44
CA LEU A 243 -22.73 9.59 -39.13
C LEU A 243 -22.15 11.01 -39.30
N THR A 244 -22.85 12.02 -38.79
CA THR A 244 -22.46 13.44 -38.91
C THR A 244 -21.91 14.02 -37.62
N SER A 245 -22.36 13.53 -36.45
CA SER A 245 -21.76 13.91 -35.16
C SER A 245 -21.83 12.84 -34.08
N LEU A 246 -20.95 12.98 -33.07
CA LEU A 246 -20.96 12.22 -31.81
C LEU A 246 -20.77 13.11 -30.58
N ARG A 247 -21.36 12.73 -29.45
CA ARG A 247 -21.21 13.35 -28.13
C ARG A 247 -21.36 12.27 -27.05
N PHE A 248 -20.62 12.39 -25.95
CA PHE A 248 -20.60 11.41 -24.87
C PHE A 248 -20.94 12.04 -23.53
N LYS A 249 -21.67 11.33 -22.67
CA LYS A 249 -21.92 11.69 -21.26
C LYS A 249 -21.39 10.59 -20.33
N THR A 250 -20.88 10.98 -19.16
CA THR A 250 -20.22 10.06 -18.23
C THR A 250 -20.94 9.89 -16.89
N SER A 251 -20.57 8.85 -16.13
CA SER A 251 -21.09 8.56 -14.79
C SER A 251 -20.75 9.64 -13.75
N LYS A 252 -19.76 10.49 -14.00
CA LYS A 252 -19.41 11.67 -13.18
C LYS A 252 -20.14 12.94 -13.61
N GLY A 253 -21.12 12.85 -14.53
CA GLY A 253 -21.90 13.98 -15.02
C GLY A 253 -21.21 14.84 -16.08
N ARG A 254 -20.05 14.41 -16.59
CA ARG A 254 -19.27 15.14 -17.61
C ARG A 254 -19.85 14.90 -19.00
N THR A 255 -19.90 15.95 -19.84
CA THR A 255 -20.38 15.86 -21.24
C THR A 255 -19.29 16.34 -22.18
N SER A 256 -18.97 15.57 -23.22
CA SER A 256 -17.99 15.95 -24.23
C SER A 256 -18.51 17.07 -25.15
N PRO A 257 -17.62 17.79 -25.87
CA PRO A 257 -18.02 18.54 -27.05
C PRO A 257 -18.72 17.64 -28.09
N ALA A 258 -19.48 18.25 -29.00
CA ALA A 258 -19.96 17.53 -30.18
C ALA A 258 -18.82 17.42 -31.20
N PHE A 259 -18.44 16.19 -31.52
CA PHE A 259 -17.47 15.89 -32.56
C PHE A 259 -18.20 15.77 -33.90
N GLY A 260 -17.79 16.52 -34.92
CA GLY A 260 -18.46 16.57 -36.22
C GLY A 260 -19.53 17.66 -36.34
N ASN A 261 -20.42 17.56 -37.34
CA ASN A 261 -21.48 18.54 -37.59
C ASN A 261 -22.82 18.01 -37.07
N VAL A 262 -23.45 18.73 -36.16
CA VAL A 262 -24.74 18.33 -35.57
C VAL A 262 -25.88 18.62 -36.56
N VAL A 263 -26.01 17.77 -37.58
CA VAL A 263 -26.96 17.92 -38.70
C VAL A 263 -27.57 16.57 -39.03
N GLY A 264 -28.89 16.54 -39.26
CA GLY A 264 -29.64 15.31 -39.56
C GLY A 264 -30.40 14.73 -38.37
N ARG A 265 -30.80 13.47 -38.49
CA ARG A 265 -31.61 12.75 -37.49
C ARG A 265 -30.78 12.40 -36.26
N LYS A 266 -31.26 12.74 -35.06
CA LYS A 266 -30.60 12.41 -33.79
C LYS A 266 -30.82 10.95 -33.39
N PHE A 267 -29.82 10.34 -32.76
CA PHE A 267 -29.92 9.07 -32.05
C PHE A 267 -29.25 9.16 -30.68
N VAL A 268 -29.66 8.29 -29.77
CA VAL A 268 -29.12 8.19 -28.41
C VAL A 268 -28.98 6.71 -28.06
N PHE A 269 -27.80 6.33 -27.57
CA PHE A 269 -27.54 5.06 -26.91
C PHE A 269 -27.28 5.33 -25.43
N GLY A 270 -28.05 4.70 -24.57
CA GLY A 270 -27.91 4.84 -23.14
C GLY A 270 -28.99 4.03 -22.43
N GLU A 271 -28.62 3.40 -21.33
CA GLU A 271 -29.51 2.61 -20.49
C GLU A 271 -29.18 2.97 -19.04
N LYS A 272 -30.20 3.10 -18.20
CA LYS A 272 -30.01 3.47 -16.80
C LYS A 272 -29.20 2.36 -16.12
N ASP A 273 -28.23 2.75 -15.29
CA ASP A 273 -27.34 1.86 -14.54
C ASP A 273 -26.35 1.05 -15.39
N PHE A 274 -26.04 1.49 -16.62
CA PHE A 274 -25.15 0.81 -17.55
C PHE A 274 -24.00 1.71 -18.04
N LYS A 275 -22.87 1.09 -18.38
CA LYS A 275 -21.70 1.69 -19.04
C LYS A 275 -21.49 1.14 -20.44
N LEU A 276 -20.97 1.99 -21.31
CA LEU A 276 -20.49 1.64 -22.64
C LEU A 276 -19.25 0.75 -22.54
N VAL A 277 -19.27 -0.38 -23.25
CA VAL A 277 -18.21 -1.38 -23.25
C VAL A 277 -17.70 -1.73 -24.65
N GLY A 278 -18.34 -1.26 -25.71
CA GLY A 278 -17.94 -1.56 -27.08
C GLY A 278 -18.77 -0.85 -28.13
N PHE A 279 -18.25 -0.78 -29.35
CA PHE A 279 -18.96 -0.28 -30.52
C PHE A 279 -18.98 -1.33 -31.63
N CYS A 280 -20.02 -1.25 -32.46
CA CYS A 280 -20.08 -1.92 -33.75
C CYS A 280 -20.52 -0.90 -34.81
N GLY A 281 -20.30 -1.20 -36.08
CA GLY A 281 -20.59 -0.23 -37.11
C GLY A 281 -20.35 -0.72 -38.52
N ARG A 282 -20.45 0.24 -39.44
CA ARG A 282 -20.07 0.08 -40.83
C ARG A 282 -19.23 1.29 -41.24
N SER A 283 -18.14 1.05 -41.97
CA SER A 283 -17.31 2.15 -42.44
C SER A 283 -16.66 1.89 -43.80
N GLY A 284 -16.50 2.96 -44.57
CA GLY A 284 -15.68 3.07 -45.77
C GLY A 284 -14.84 4.34 -45.70
N ASP A 285 -15.04 5.29 -46.63
CA ASP A 285 -14.46 6.63 -46.51
C ASP A 285 -15.15 7.50 -45.43
N ALA A 286 -16.35 7.10 -44.99
CA ALA A 286 -17.13 7.67 -43.89
C ALA A 286 -17.50 6.59 -42.86
N ILE A 287 -17.93 7.00 -41.66
CA ILE A 287 -18.64 6.11 -40.74
C ILE A 287 -20.12 6.06 -41.17
N ASP A 288 -20.48 5.02 -41.89
CA ASP A 288 -21.82 4.85 -42.48
C ASP A 288 -22.88 4.61 -41.40
N ALA A 289 -22.58 3.75 -40.42
CA ALA A 289 -23.47 3.44 -39.30
C ALA A 289 -22.72 3.08 -38.02
N LEU A 290 -23.35 3.33 -36.87
CA LEU A 290 -22.80 3.05 -35.55
C LEU A 290 -23.86 2.39 -34.66
N GLY A 291 -23.47 1.36 -33.92
CA GLY A 291 -24.20 0.71 -32.84
C GLY A 291 -23.29 0.55 -31.63
N ALA A 292 -23.84 0.18 -30.48
CA ALA A 292 -23.09 0.17 -29.22
C ALA A 292 -23.47 -0.99 -28.30
N HIS A 293 -22.50 -1.43 -27.51
CA HIS A 293 -22.65 -2.45 -26.48
C HIS A 293 -22.53 -1.81 -25.10
N PHE A 294 -23.51 -2.06 -24.23
CA PHE A 294 -23.56 -1.56 -22.87
C PHE A 294 -23.61 -2.72 -21.86
N ALA A 295 -22.88 -2.61 -20.75
CA ALA A 295 -22.91 -3.55 -19.63
C ALA A 295 -23.40 -2.84 -18.36
N PRO A 296 -23.98 -3.54 -17.38
CA PRO A 296 -24.30 -2.93 -16.09
C PRO A 296 -23.09 -2.23 -15.47
N LEU A 297 -23.34 -1.09 -14.85
CA LEU A 297 -22.36 -0.45 -13.98
C LEU A 297 -22.04 -1.42 -12.83
N PRO A 298 -20.78 -1.45 -12.35
CA PRO A 298 -20.47 -2.18 -11.14
C PRO A 298 -21.41 -1.69 -10.02
N PRO A 299 -21.99 -2.59 -9.20
CA PRO A 299 -22.76 -2.15 -8.05
C PRO A 299 -21.88 -1.27 -7.15
N PRO A 300 -22.42 -0.22 -6.51
CA PRO A 300 -21.67 0.55 -5.53
C PRO A 300 -21.15 -0.41 -4.45
N PRO A 301 -19.89 -0.28 -4.00
CA PRO A 301 -19.29 -1.24 -3.08
C PRO A 301 -20.12 -1.35 -1.79
N PRO A 302 -20.51 -2.57 -1.35
CA PRO A 302 -21.24 -2.76 -0.11
C PRO A 302 -20.33 -2.54 1.12
N ALA A 303 -20.92 -2.09 2.23
CA ALA A 303 -20.23 -1.94 3.51
C ALA A 303 -19.61 -3.27 3.98
N PRO A 304 -18.41 -3.27 4.62
CA PRO A 304 -17.66 -4.50 4.86
C PRO A 304 -18.26 -5.30 6.04
N ALA A 305 -18.69 -6.52 5.73
CA ALA A 305 -18.91 -7.63 6.67
C ALA A 305 -18.21 -8.88 6.10
N PRO A 306 -17.73 -9.81 6.95
CA PRO A 306 -16.57 -10.64 6.68
C PRO A 306 -16.82 -11.64 5.54
N ALA A 307 -15.93 -11.62 4.53
CA ALA A 307 -16.01 -12.52 3.41
C ALA A 307 -15.47 -13.93 3.79
N PRO A 308 -16.16 -15.02 3.41
CA PRO A 308 -15.60 -16.36 3.35
C PRO A 308 -14.53 -16.45 2.25
N THR A 309 -13.51 -17.26 2.51
CA THR A 309 -12.26 -17.49 1.76
C THR A 309 -12.39 -17.88 0.28
N PRO A 310 -11.52 -17.34 -0.61
CA PRO A 310 -11.00 -18.03 -1.79
C PRO A 310 -9.52 -18.42 -1.63
N ASP A 311 -9.09 -19.62 -2.05
CA ASP A 311 -7.68 -19.98 -2.29
C ASP A 311 -7.58 -21.30 -3.10
N PRO A 312 -6.47 -21.66 -3.81
CA PRO A 312 -5.19 -20.94 -4.07
C PRO A 312 -4.66 -20.97 -5.56
N SER A 313 -3.61 -20.29 -6.06
CA SER A 313 -2.74 -19.16 -5.63
C SER A 313 -1.37 -19.16 -6.39
N THR A 314 -1.24 -18.75 -7.67
CA THR A 314 0.12 -18.46 -8.22
C THR A 314 0.16 -17.24 -9.16
N THR A 315 1.21 -16.42 -9.05
CA THR A 315 1.47 -15.17 -9.80
C THR A 315 2.75 -15.30 -10.63
N LYS A 316 2.69 -15.21 -11.97
CA LYS A 316 3.87 -15.21 -12.86
C LYS A 316 4.33 -13.80 -13.21
N MET A 317 5.61 -13.49 -13.07
CA MET A 317 6.22 -12.17 -13.32
C MET A 317 7.44 -12.27 -14.26
N GLY A 318 7.68 -11.26 -15.10
CA GLY A 318 8.76 -11.25 -16.09
C GLY A 318 8.44 -12.06 -17.38
N PRO A 319 9.44 -12.40 -18.21
CA PRO A 319 10.87 -12.17 -17.99
C PRO A 319 11.32 -10.77 -18.44
N LEU A 320 12.34 -10.24 -17.78
CA LEU A 320 13.05 -9.01 -18.16
C LEU A 320 14.46 -9.37 -18.65
N GLY A 321 14.97 -8.67 -19.67
CA GLY A 321 16.29 -8.91 -20.26
C GLY A 321 16.27 -8.99 -21.80
N GLY A 322 17.28 -9.62 -22.40
CA GLY A 322 17.46 -9.77 -23.85
C GLY A 322 16.65 -10.89 -24.49
N ASP A 323 16.65 -10.92 -25.83
CA ASP A 323 15.77 -11.75 -26.65
C ASP A 323 16.47 -12.94 -27.34
N LYS A 324 17.80 -13.06 -27.26
CA LYS A 324 18.59 -14.02 -28.07
C LYS A 324 18.65 -15.46 -27.51
N GLY A 325 18.67 -15.67 -26.20
CA GLY A 325 18.78 -16.99 -25.56
C GLY A 325 17.61 -17.97 -25.80
N LYS A 326 17.81 -19.26 -25.48
CA LYS A 326 16.74 -20.28 -25.53
C LYS A 326 15.81 -20.13 -24.33
N THR A 327 14.51 -20.17 -24.57
CA THR A 327 13.49 -20.05 -23.51
C THR A 327 13.54 -21.25 -22.56
N PHE A 328 13.40 -20.99 -21.26
CA PHE A 328 13.21 -22.00 -20.22
C PHE A 328 12.07 -21.58 -19.26
N ASP A 329 11.41 -22.56 -18.66
CA ASP A 329 10.40 -22.36 -17.61
C ASP A 329 10.41 -23.59 -16.69
N ASP A 330 10.68 -23.38 -15.41
CA ASP A 330 10.78 -24.43 -14.40
C ASP A 330 9.41 -24.93 -13.93
N GLY A 331 8.33 -24.22 -14.28
CA GLY A 331 6.98 -24.50 -13.84
C GLY A 331 6.71 -24.03 -12.40
N VAL A 332 5.66 -24.58 -11.79
CA VAL A 332 5.26 -24.29 -10.41
C VAL A 332 5.58 -25.51 -9.53
N LEU A 333 6.51 -25.32 -8.59
CA LEU A 333 6.93 -26.31 -7.60
C LEU A 333 6.49 -25.85 -6.19
N ASN A 334 6.89 -26.54 -5.12
CA ASN A 334 6.44 -26.13 -3.77
C ASN A 334 7.29 -24.99 -3.20
N GLY A 335 8.60 -24.94 -3.44
CA GLY A 335 9.43 -23.80 -3.04
C GLY A 335 10.92 -24.05 -3.21
N VAL A 336 11.72 -23.00 -3.09
CA VAL A 336 13.17 -23.05 -3.31
C VAL A 336 13.91 -23.38 -2.02
N LYS A 337 14.81 -24.37 -2.07
CA LYS A 337 15.76 -24.71 -0.99
C LYS A 337 17.14 -24.12 -1.19
N LYS A 338 17.58 -24.00 -2.43
CA LYS A 338 18.92 -23.49 -2.74
C LYS A 338 18.97 -22.88 -4.13
N VAL A 339 19.70 -21.78 -4.26
CA VAL A 339 20.04 -21.17 -5.55
C VAL A 339 21.56 -21.10 -5.66
N THR A 340 22.11 -21.59 -6.76
CA THR A 340 23.53 -21.48 -7.10
C THR A 340 23.64 -20.67 -8.40
N ILE A 341 24.32 -19.53 -8.36
CA ILE A 341 24.46 -18.62 -9.51
C ILE A 341 25.92 -18.47 -9.88
N GLY A 342 26.22 -18.65 -11.17
CA GLY A 342 27.50 -18.32 -11.78
C GLY A 342 27.47 -16.95 -12.43
N ALA A 343 28.49 -16.15 -12.15
CA ALA A 343 28.67 -14.84 -12.78
C ALA A 343 30.13 -14.65 -13.22
N ASP A 344 30.31 -13.97 -14.33
CA ASP A 344 31.62 -13.46 -14.77
C ASP A 344 31.66 -11.92 -14.72
N GLU A 345 32.71 -11.31 -15.25
CA GLU A 345 32.90 -9.85 -15.23
C GLU A 345 31.81 -9.08 -16.02
N TYR A 346 31.02 -9.76 -16.85
CA TYR A 346 30.03 -9.15 -17.74
C TYR A 346 28.58 -9.47 -17.36
N SER A 347 28.28 -10.69 -16.89
CA SER A 347 26.90 -11.17 -16.76
C SER A 347 26.72 -12.36 -15.83
N ILE A 348 25.46 -12.64 -15.48
CA ILE A 348 25.03 -13.93 -14.94
C ILE A 348 25.09 -14.96 -16.05
N THR A 349 25.94 -15.96 -15.89
CA THR A 349 26.20 -16.99 -16.90
C THR A 349 25.41 -18.27 -16.63
N TYR A 350 25.11 -18.56 -15.36
CA TYR A 350 24.54 -19.83 -14.91
C TYR A 350 23.59 -19.67 -13.73
N ILE A 351 22.47 -20.40 -13.73
CA ILE A 351 21.58 -20.51 -12.56
C ILE A 351 21.20 -21.98 -12.39
N LYS A 352 21.43 -22.49 -11.18
CA LYS A 352 20.95 -23.79 -10.71
C LYS A 352 20.03 -23.58 -9.51
N ILE A 353 18.86 -24.19 -9.54
CA ILE A 353 17.87 -24.11 -8.45
C ILE A 353 17.52 -25.50 -7.97
N GLU A 354 17.54 -25.68 -6.65
CA GLU A 354 17.05 -26.87 -5.96
C GLU A 354 15.70 -26.54 -5.32
N TYR A 355 14.64 -27.16 -5.83
CA TYR A 355 13.27 -27.00 -5.35
C TYR A 355 12.87 -28.16 -4.44
N GLU A 356 12.14 -27.86 -3.37
CA GLU A 356 11.33 -28.85 -2.67
C GLU A 356 10.05 -29.06 -3.48
N ASN A 357 9.72 -30.32 -3.79
CA ASN A 357 8.45 -30.71 -4.38
C ASN A 357 7.98 -32.03 -3.76
N ASN A 358 6.93 -31.97 -2.94
CA ASN A 358 6.31 -33.12 -2.27
C ASN A 358 7.31 -34.08 -1.56
N GLY A 359 8.26 -33.54 -0.80
CA GLY A 359 9.25 -34.32 -0.04
C GLY A 359 10.48 -34.76 -0.84
N LYS A 360 10.61 -34.34 -2.11
CA LYS A 360 11.76 -34.61 -2.97
C LYS A 360 12.42 -33.31 -3.43
N VAL A 361 13.73 -33.38 -3.66
CA VAL A 361 14.49 -32.26 -4.22
C VAL A 361 14.55 -32.39 -5.75
N GLU A 362 13.99 -31.40 -6.46
CA GLU A 362 14.08 -31.28 -7.92
C GLU A 362 15.11 -30.22 -8.30
N ILE A 363 16.01 -30.56 -9.23
CA ILE A 363 17.08 -29.67 -9.68
C ILE A 363 16.77 -29.16 -11.09
N ARG A 364 16.91 -27.84 -11.29
CA ARG A 364 16.79 -27.16 -12.58
C ARG A 364 18.05 -26.32 -12.83
N GLU A 365 18.56 -26.33 -14.07
CA GLU A 365 19.82 -25.69 -14.44
C GLU A 365 19.67 -24.97 -15.79
N HIS A 366 20.10 -23.70 -15.84
CA HIS A 366 19.98 -22.83 -17.01
C HIS A 366 21.27 -22.04 -17.25
N GLY A 367 21.58 -21.76 -18.52
CA GLY A 367 22.80 -21.06 -18.93
C GLY A 367 24.03 -21.97 -19.01
N THR A 368 25.22 -21.37 -18.95
CA THR A 368 26.52 -22.05 -19.04
C THR A 368 27.29 -21.90 -17.74
N ASN A 369 27.60 -23.02 -17.07
CA ASN A 369 28.37 -23.04 -15.82
C ASN A 369 29.81 -22.51 -16.01
N ARG A 370 29.97 -21.19 -15.89
CA ARG A 370 31.23 -20.43 -16.03
C ARG A 370 31.27 -19.29 -15.02
N GLY A 371 32.45 -18.93 -14.54
CA GLY A 371 32.63 -17.80 -13.62
C GLY A 371 32.61 -18.22 -12.16
N GLU A 372 32.55 -17.26 -11.25
CA GLU A 372 32.50 -17.54 -9.81
C GLU A 372 31.11 -18.04 -9.43
N LEU A 373 31.04 -19.25 -8.86
CA LEU A 373 29.80 -19.82 -8.35
C LEU A 373 29.58 -19.37 -6.90
N LYS A 374 28.43 -18.76 -6.64
CA LYS A 374 27.97 -18.42 -5.28
C LYS A 374 26.66 -19.13 -5.01
N GLU A 375 26.43 -19.46 -3.74
CA GLU A 375 25.27 -20.23 -3.31
C GLU A 375 24.48 -19.49 -2.23
N PHE A 376 23.17 -19.67 -2.26
CA PHE A 376 22.24 -19.16 -1.25
C PHE A 376 21.23 -20.25 -0.89
N SER A 377 21.29 -20.71 0.37
CA SER A 377 20.38 -21.73 0.90
C SER A 377 19.23 -21.07 1.65
N VAL A 378 18.03 -21.64 1.50
CA VAL A 378 16.77 -21.18 2.05
C VAL A 378 16.21 -22.29 2.94
N ALA A 379 15.86 -21.96 4.19
CA ALA A 379 15.36 -22.91 5.17
C ALA A 379 13.86 -23.28 4.94
N TYR A 380 13.52 -23.72 3.72
CA TYR A 380 12.17 -24.10 3.33
C TYR A 380 11.65 -25.32 4.12
N PRO A 381 10.39 -25.32 4.62
CA PRO A 381 9.32 -24.33 4.41
C PRO A 381 9.30 -23.16 5.42
N ASN A 382 10.16 -23.18 6.44
CA ASN A 382 10.19 -22.18 7.53
C ASN A 382 10.67 -20.80 7.07
N GLU A 383 11.33 -20.75 5.93
CA GLU A 383 11.75 -19.56 5.21
C GLU A 383 11.62 -19.83 3.73
N TYR A 384 11.21 -18.84 2.95
CA TYR A 384 10.98 -18.98 1.52
C TYR A 384 11.27 -17.66 0.82
N ILE A 385 11.58 -17.67 -0.48
CA ILE A 385 11.91 -16.45 -1.22
C ILE A 385 10.62 -15.70 -1.57
N THR A 386 10.56 -14.40 -1.31
CA THR A 386 9.40 -13.51 -1.55
C THR A 386 9.66 -12.44 -2.60
N ALA A 387 10.92 -12.19 -2.95
CA ALA A 387 11.28 -11.34 -4.08
C ALA A 387 12.56 -11.82 -4.77
N VAL A 388 12.67 -11.55 -6.07
CA VAL A 388 13.92 -11.70 -6.85
C VAL A 388 14.18 -10.40 -7.59
N GLY A 389 15.32 -9.76 -7.32
CA GLY A 389 15.74 -8.55 -8.00
C GLY A 389 17.11 -8.69 -8.65
N GLY A 390 17.53 -7.66 -9.38
CA GLY A 390 18.79 -7.67 -10.11
C GLY A 390 18.91 -6.49 -11.07
N SER A 391 19.84 -6.55 -12.01
CA SER A 391 19.93 -5.61 -13.12
C SER A 391 20.25 -6.31 -14.44
N TYR A 392 19.97 -5.62 -15.55
CA TYR A 392 20.34 -6.07 -16.89
C TYR A 392 20.88 -4.92 -17.74
N LYS A 393 21.76 -5.23 -18.69
CA LYS A 393 22.40 -4.25 -19.57
C LYS A 393 22.71 -4.83 -20.94
N HIS A 394 22.65 -3.98 -21.97
CA HIS A 394 23.20 -4.31 -23.29
C HIS A 394 24.73 -4.42 -23.23
N ILE A 395 25.26 -5.60 -23.55
CA ILE A 395 26.70 -5.86 -23.62
C ILE A 395 27.12 -5.79 -25.08
N PHE A 396 27.75 -4.68 -25.47
CA PHE A 396 28.11 -4.38 -26.86
C PHE A 396 28.95 -5.47 -27.54
N ASN A 397 29.86 -6.12 -26.80
CA ASN A 397 30.71 -7.19 -27.35
C ASN A 397 29.92 -8.45 -27.78
N TYR A 398 28.77 -8.70 -27.16
CA TYR A 398 27.88 -9.81 -27.50
C TYR A 398 26.63 -9.34 -28.25
N ASP A 399 26.51 -8.03 -28.47
CA ASP A 399 25.35 -7.34 -29.04
C ASP A 399 24.01 -7.86 -28.48
N THR A 400 23.92 -8.07 -27.17
CA THR A 400 22.69 -8.56 -26.53
C THR A 400 22.55 -7.98 -25.12
N THR A 401 21.32 -7.92 -24.64
CA THR A 401 21.03 -7.56 -23.25
C THR A 401 21.10 -8.80 -22.38
N LEU A 402 21.98 -8.76 -21.37
CA LEU A 402 22.17 -9.86 -20.43
C LEU A 402 21.78 -9.43 -19.03
N ILE A 403 21.34 -10.39 -18.22
CA ILE A 403 21.23 -10.20 -16.76
C ILE A 403 22.65 -10.03 -16.22
N THR A 404 22.91 -8.92 -15.54
CA THR A 404 24.23 -8.57 -15.00
C THR A 404 24.33 -8.85 -13.52
N SER A 405 23.21 -8.84 -12.80
CA SER A 405 23.15 -9.22 -11.39
C SER A 405 21.82 -9.82 -10.99
N LEU A 406 21.83 -10.57 -9.89
CA LEU A 406 20.65 -11.12 -9.22
C LEU A 406 20.81 -11.08 -7.69
N TYR A 407 19.70 -10.98 -6.97
CA TYR A 407 19.58 -11.22 -5.54
C TYR A 407 18.17 -11.71 -5.20
N CYS A 408 18.02 -12.42 -4.08
CA CYS A 408 16.76 -12.96 -3.60
C CYS A 408 16.45 -12.43 -2.20
N THR A 409 15.22 -12.03 -1.93
CA THR A 409 14.74 -11.61 -0.60
C THR A 409 13.82 -12.68 -0.02
N THR A 410 13.97 -13.05 1.25
CA THR A 410 13.17 -14.10 1.90
C THR A 410 12.01 -13.55 2.73
N SER A 411 11.09 -14.43 3.12
CA SER A 411 9.95 -14.14 4.00
C SER A 411 10.33 -13.68 5.40
N LYS A 412 11.61 -13.83 5.79
CA LYS A 412 12.18 -13.28 7.02
C LYS A 412 12.87 -11.92 6.82
N GLY A 413 12.84 -11.38 5.60
CA GLY A 413 13.47 -10.10 5.25
C GLY A 413 14.99 -10.20 4.99
N SER A 414 15.56 -11.41 4.92
CA SER A 414 16.96 -11.61 4.58
C SER A 414 17.16 -11.52 3.07
N THR A 415 18.25 -10.88 2.61
CA THR A 415 18.61 -10.82 1.18
C THR A 415 19.84 -11.68 0.93
N SER A 416 19.87 -12.43 -0.17
CA SER A 416 21.04 -13.19 -0.60
C SER A 416 22.24 -12.26 -0.86
N PRO A 417 23.48 -12.79 -0.91
CA PRO A 417 24.57 -12.05 -1.53
C PRO A 417 24.19 -11.59 -2.94
N LEU A 418 24.72 -10.45 -3.36
CA LEU A 418 24.60 -10.02 -4.74
C LEU A 418 25.38 -10.99 -5.63
N PHE A 419 24.68 -11.60 -6.59
CA PHE A 419 25.27 -12.39 -7.65
C PHE A 419 25.55 -11.46 -8.82
N GLY A 420 26.78 -11.47 -9.37
CA GLY A 420 27.19 -10.53 -10.41
C GLY A 420 27.39 -9.09 -9.90
N GLU A 421 27.25 -8.10 -10.79
CA GLU A 421 27.44 -6.68 -10.50
C GLU A 421 26.25 -5.85 -10.99
N LEU A 422 25.74 -4.92 -10.18
CA LEU A 422 24.65 -4.01 -10.52
C LEU A 422 25.09 -3.04 -11.63
N LYS A 423 24.89 -3.43 -12.88
CA LYS A 423 25.20 -2.65 -14.09
C LYS A 423 23.94 -2.54 -14.96
N GLY A 424 23.53 -1.31 -15.29
CA GLY A 424 22.40 -1.08 -16.20
C GLY A 424 21.06 -0.83 -15.49
N THR A 425 19.97 -1.36 -16.03
CA THR A 425 18.61 -1.14 -15.52
C THR A 425 18.28 -2.16 -14.44
N GLU A 426 17.89 -1.67 -13.26
CA GLU A 426 17.49 -2.50 -12.12
C GLU A 426 16.04 -2.99 -12.23
N PHE A 427 15.76 -4.15 -11.64
CA PHE A 427 14.42 -4.72 -11.54
C PHE A 427 14.22 -5.47 -10.21
N GLU A 428 12.97 -5.60 -9.79
CA GLU A 428 12.56 -6.47 -8.69
C GLU A 428 11.20 -7.11 -9.04
N PHE A 429 11.11 -8.43 -8.89
CA PHE A 429 9.86 -9.18 -8.94
C PHE A 429 9.44 -9.51 -7.51
N LYS A 430 8.25 -9.06 -7.11
CA LYS A 430 7.69 -9.27 -5.77
C LYS A 430 6.18 -9.38 -5.84
N ASP A 431 5.62 -10.41 -5.20
CA ASP A 431 4.17 -10.60 -5.09
C ASP A 431 3.57 -9.75 -3.96
N GLU A 432 2.49 -9.01 -4.24
CA GLU A 432 1.83 -8.07 -3.31
C GLU A 432 1.34 -8.75 -2.02
N ASN A 433 1.11 -10.07 -2.06
CA ASN A 433 0.66 -10.88 -0.91
C ASN A 433 1.79 -11.61 -0.16
N GLY A 434 3.07 -11.36 -0.50
CA GLY A 434 4.20 -12.06 0.10
C GLY A 434 4.32 -13.53 -0.33
N GLY A 435 3.94 -13.84 -1.58
CA GLY A 435 3.97 -15.18 -2.14
C GLY A 435 5.37 -15.82 -2.12
N ASN A 436 5.38 -17.15 -2.08
CA ASN A 436 6.58 -17.99 -2.07
C ASN A 436 7.09 -18.24 -3.49
N LEU A 437 8.38 -18.07 -3.75
CA LEU A 437 8.98 -18.34 -5.05
C LEU A 437 8.90 -19.85 -5.36
N VAL A 438 8.11 -20.19 -6.37
CA VAL A 438 7.81 -21.56 -6.77
C VAL A 438 8.41 -21.95 -8.13
N GLY A 439 9.02 -21.01 -8.86
CA GLY A 439 9.63 -21.29 -10.16
C GLY A 439 10.37 -20.11 -10.78
N PHE A 440 11.36 -20.40 -11.64
CA PHE A 440 12.00 -19.44 -12.53
C PHE A 440 11.60 -19.71 -13.99
N HIS A 441 11.55 -18.66 -14.81
CA HIS A 441 11.43 -18.77 -16.27
C HIS A 441 12.22 -17.66 -16.95
N GLY A 442 12.59 -17.83 -18.21
CA GLY A 442 13.48 -16.86 -18.84
C GLY A 442 14.05 -17.33 -20.17
N ARG A 443 15.20 -16.77 -20.52
CA ARG A 443 16.00 -17.14 -21.69
C ARG A 443 17.45 -17.31 -21.28
N GLY A 444 18.06 -18.43 -21.66
CA GLY A 444 19.44 -18.74 -21.35
C GLY A 444 20.16 -19.45 -22.51
N GLY A 445 21.45 -19.23 -22.60
CA GLY A 445 22.34 -19.85 -23.57
C GLY A 445 23.78 -19.78 -23.09
N TYR A 446 24.59 -18.94 -23.74
CA TYR A 446 25.96 -18.65 -23.30
C TYR A 446 25.99 -17.88 -21.97
N ALA A 447 24.95 -17.09 -21.70
CA ALA A 447 24.66 -16.42 -20.44
C ALA A 447 23.14 -16.41 -20.21
N ILE A 448 22.68 -15.81 -19.11
CA ILE A 448 21.25 -15.59 -18.87
C ILE A 448 20.84 -14.28 -19.55
N ASP A 449 20.12 -14.42 -20.67
CA ASP A 449 19.63 -13.28 -21.45
C ASP A 449 18.46 -12.60 -20.75
N ALA A 450 17.50 -13.35 -20.23
CA ALA A 450 16.32 -12.81 -19.55
C ALA A 450 15.84 -13.72 -18.40
N ILE A 451 15.23 -13.12 -17.38
CA ILE A 451 14.77 -13.82 -16.17
C ILE A 451 13.42 -13.31 -15.68
N GLY A 452 12.60 -14.23 -15.18
CA GLY A 452 11.28 -14.04 -14.59
C GLY A 452 11.00 -15.14 -13.57
N VAL A 453 9.92 -14.98 -12.81
CA VAL A 453 9.60 -15.82 -11.64
C VAL A 453 8.13 -16.19 -11.56
N HIS A 454 7.84 -17.26 -10.83
CA HIS A 454 6.50 -17.64 -10.38
C HIS A 454 6.44 -17.57 -8.86
N PHE A 455 5.47 -16.87 -8.30
CA PHE A 455 5.15 -16.86 -6.87
C PHE A 455 3.90 -17.70 -6.61
N GLY A 456 3.88 -18.45 -5.52
CA GLY A 456 2.77 -19.27 -5.06
C GLY A 456 2.36 -18.92 -3.63
N PRO A 457 1.45 -19.70 -3.01
CA PRO A 457 1.02 -19.41 -1.66
C PRO A 457 2.18 -19.61 -0.68
N ALA A 458 2.17 -18.85 0.41
CA ALA A 458 3.05 -19.11 1.53
C ALA A 458 2.86 -20.56 2.03
N PRO A 459 3.94 -21.29 2.39
CA PRO A 459 3.83 -22.63 2.94
C PRO A 459 2.96 -22.62 4.21
N LYS A 460 1.99 -23.53 4.32
CA LYS A 460 1.17 -23.68 5.53
C LYS A 460 2.06 -24.16 6.68
N SER A 461 2.01 -23.46 7.82
CA SER A 461 2.84 -23.79 8.98
C SER A 461 2.48 -25.18 9.52
N SER A 462 3.41 -26.12 9.43
CA SER A 462 3.50 -27.15 10.45
C SER A 462 3.91 -26.46 11.73
N THR A 463 3.15 -26.66 12.81
CA THR A 463 3.44 -26.24 14.19
C THR A 463 4.93 -26.01 14.45
N PRO A 464 5.36 -24.81 14.89
CA PRO A 464 6.77 -24.52 15.05
C PRO A 464 7.34 -25.41 16.15
N THR A 465 8.21 -26.34 15.77
CA THR A 465 9.29 -26.73 16.66
C THR A 465 10.24 -25.54 16.69
N PRO A 466 10.55 -24.93 17.84
CA PRO A 466 11.33 -23.69 17.89
C PRO A 466 12.71 -23.91 17.26
N PRO A 467 13.12 -23.09 16.25
CA PRO A 467 14.45 -23.23 15.67
C PRO A 467 15.50 -22.58 16.58
N ASN A 468 16.53 -23.39 16.90
CA ASN A 468 17.89 -23.01 17.33
C ASN A 468 18.05 -22.16 18.60
N LYS A 469 18.20 -22.84 19.74
CA LYS A 469 18.87 -22.32 20.94
C LYS A 469 20.32 -22.86 20.98
N PHE A 470 21.32 -21.97 21.02
CA PHE A 470 22.72 -22.37 21.23
C PHE A 470 22.88 -22.91 22.66
N SER A 471 23.49 -24.09 22.79
CA SER A 471 23.73 -24.74 24.07
C SER A 471 25.14 -24.49 24.61
N LYS A 472 26.15 -24.41 23.72
CA LYS A 472 27.55 -24.15 24.09
C LYS A 472 28.30 -23.36 23.02
N VAL A 473 29.21 -22.48 23.47
CA VAL A 473 30.18 -21.75 22.63
C VAL A 473 31.60 -22.14 23.06
N TYR A 474 32.45 -22.47 22.08
CA TYR A 474 33.86 -22.80 22.26
C TYR A 474 34.73 -21.76 21.53
N ILE A 475 35.81 -21.32 22.15
CA ILE A 475 36.73 -20.31 21.58
C ILE A 475 38.17 -20.73 21.84
N THR A 476 39.02 -20.58 20.83
CA THR A 476 40.46 -20.87 20.87
C THR A 476 41.25 -19.64 20.40
N SER A 477 42.29 -19.28 21.15
CA SER A 477 43.25 -18.23 20.78
C SER A 477 44.64 -18.81 20.55
N GLY A 478 45.37 -18.29 19.56
CA GLY A 478 46.78 -18.58 19.34
C GLY A 478 47.62 -17.31 19.22
N ASN A 479 48.84 -17.42 18.66
CA ASN A 479 49.89 -16.40 18.81
C ASN A 479 49.60 -15.06 18.11
N GLU A 480 48.63 -15.02 17.19
CA GLU A 480 48.29 -13.82 16.40
C GLU A 480 46.88 -13.26 16.69
N GLY A 481 46.08 -13.93 17.54
CA GLY A 481 44.72 -13.51 17.87
C GLY A 481 43.75 -14.67 18.15
N ILE A 482 42.45 -14.43 18.02
CA ILE A 482 41.41 -15.47 18.10
C ILE A 482 41.46 -16.32 16.81
N GLU A 483 41.74 -17.62 16.96
CA GLU A 483 41.97 -18.55 15.84
C GLU A 483 40.76 -19.44 15.54
N GLU A 484 39.99 -19.87 16.55
CA GLU A 484 38.84 -20.78 16.35
C GLU A 484 37.63 -20.41 17.22
N ILE A 485 36.40 -20.50 16.67
CA ILE A 485 35.13 -20.39 17.42
C ILE A 485 34.16 -21.48 16.95
N LYS A 486 33.52 -22.21 17.89
CA LYS A 486 32.50 -23.24 17.61
C LYS A 486 31.21 -23.02 18.38
N PHE A 487 30.09 -23.35 17.72
CA PHE A 487 28.76 -23.31 18.32
C PHE A 487 28.10 -24.68 18.29
N TYR A 488 27.46 -25.06 19.40
CA TYR A 488 26.76 -26.34 19.53
C TYR A 488 25.28 -26.12 19.88
N ASN A 489 24.37 -26.85 19.23
CA ASN A 489 22.94 -26.87 19.53
C ASN A 489 22.55 -28.21 20.17
N VAL A 490 21.44 -28.22 20.90
CA VAL A 490 20.80 -29.48 21.36
C VAL A 490 19.62 -29.76 20.45
N GLU A 491 19.73 -30.83 19.66
CA GLU A 491 18.63 -31.37 18.85
C GLU A 491 18.26 -32.75 19.40
N ASN A 492 16.99 -32.96 19.79
CA ASN A 492 16.49 -34.24 20.30
C ASN A 492 17.29 -34.85 21.47
N GLY A 493 17.88 -34.00 22.34
CA GLY A 493 18.67 -34.46 23.49
C GLY A 493 20.13 -34.79 23.18
N GLU A 494 20.55 -34.72 21.91
CA GLU A 494 21.94 -34.87 21.48
C GLU A 494 22.57 -33.49 21.19
N THR A 495 23.80 -33.29 21.67
CA THR A 495 24.56 -32.05 21.38
C THR A 495 25.19 -32.19 20.00
N LYS A 496 24.73 -31.40 19.02
CA LYS A 496 25.31 -31.34 17.67
C LYS A 496 26.11 -30.05 17.47
N GLU A 497 27.32 -30.19 16.93
CA GLU A 497 28.13 -29.08 16.45
C GLU A 497 27.46 -28.48 15.23
N VAL A 498 27.21 -27.17 15.24
CA VAL A 498 26.47 -26.49 14.17
C VAL A 498 27.40 -25.64 13.33
N PHE A 499 28.48 -25.11 13.91
CA PHE A 499 29.44 -24.27 13.19
C PHE A 499 30.86 -24.42 13.71
N LEU A 500 31.81 -24.54 12.77
CA LEU A 500 33.26 -24.52 12.96
C LEU A 500 33.84 -23.34 12.18
N HIS A 501 34.62 -22.47 12.82
CA HIS A 501 35.42 -21.45 12.13
C HIS A 501 36.83 -21.41 12.71
N GLY A 502 37.86 -21.54 11.87
CA GLY A 502 39.28 -21.48 12.24
C GLY A 502 40.13 -22.61 11.66
N VAL A 503 41.42 -22.35 11.36
CA VAL A 503 42.42 -23.41 11.12
C VAL A 503 42.81 -23.96 12.48
N LYS A 504 42.82 -25.29 12.63
CA LYS A 504 43.23 -25.96 13.88
C LYS A 504 44.70 -25.59 14.20
N GLY A 505 44.90 -24.57 15.03
CA GLY A 505 46.21 -24.05 15.38
C GLY A 505 47.08 -25.12 16.02
N LYS A 506 48.35 -25.21 15.61
CA LYS A 506 49.32 -26.17 16.16
C LYS A 506 49.80 -25.80 17.58
N ASN A 507 49.50 -24.59 18.07
CA ASN A 507 49.92 -24.07 19.37
C ASN A 507 48.74 -23.44 20.13
N LEU A 508 48.08 -24.24 20.97
CA LEU A 508 46.90 -23.87 21.76
C LEU A 508 47.29 -23.03 22.99
N ILE A 509 46.73 -21.82 23.16
CA ILE A 509 47.02 -20.97 24.33
C ILE A 509 45.89 -21.04 25.39
N SER A 510 44.61 -21.04 24.99
CA SER A 510 43.48 -21.13 25.93
C SER A 510 42.18 -21.62 25.27
N THR A 511 41.27 -22.20 26.07
CA THR A 511 39.94 -22.68 25.64
C THR A 511 38.89 -22.32 26.69
N LEU A 512 37.76 -21.73 26.29
CA LEU A 512 36.61 -21.44 27.16
C LEU A 512 35.35 -22.11 26.63
N VAL A 513 34.54 -22.67 27.54
CA VAL A 513 33.22 -23.27 27.26
C VAL A 513 32.16 -22.49 28.00
N ILE A 514 31.32 -21.75 27.28
CA ILE A 514 30.13 -21.09 27.86
C ILE A 514 28.97 -22.07 27.74
N SER A 515 28.38 -22.49 28.86
CA SER A 515 27.19 -23.35 28.88
C SER A 515 25.94 -22.50 29.13
N ASN A 516 25.05 -22.38 28.15
CA ASN A 516 23.78 -21.66 28.31
C ASN A 516 22.69 -22.66 28.76
N PRO A 517 22.06 -22.49 29.93
CA PRO A 517 20.84 -23.22 30.26
C PRO A 517 19.69 -22.82 29.31
N PRO A 518 18.58 -23.56 29.25
CA PRO A 518 17.68 -23.54 28.09
C PRO A 518 16.94 -22.24 27.77
N ASP A 519 17.12 -21.11 28.46
CA ASP A 519 16.24 -19.93 28.36
C ASP A 519 16.97 -18.57 28.33
N GLU A 520 18.13 -18.46 27.69
CA GLU A 520 18.84 -17.18 27.51
C GLU A 520 19.35 -16.97 26.08
N CYS A 521 19.10 -15.77 25.52
CA CYS A 521 19.60 -15.36 24.20
C CYS A 521 20.79 -14.40 24.29
N LEU A 522 21.67 -14.44 23.29
CA LEU A 522 22.81 -13.53 23.14
C LEU A 522 22.31 -12.14 22.70
N VAL A 523 22.73 -11.08 23.39
CA VAL A 523 22.26 -9.69 23.17
C VAL A 523 23.35 -8.73 22.71
N SER A 524 24.63 -8.99 23.03
CA SER A 524 25.74 -8.21 22.45
C SER A 524 27.04 -9.01 22.35
N VAL A 525 27.89 -8.59 21.41
CA VAL A 525 29.27 -9.06 21.22
C VAL A 525 30.18 -7.85 21.11
N GLU A 526 31.29 -7.85 21.85
CA GLU A 526 32.34 -6.83 21.80
C GLU A 526 33.65 -7.49 21.35
N SER A 527 34.37 -6.86 20.42
CA SER A 527 35.65 -7.35 19.88
C SER A 527 36.62 -6.19 19.60
N TRP A 528 37.92 -6.48 19.63
CA TRP A 528 38.99 -5.49 19.40
C TRP A 528 39.98 -6.00 18.35
N TYR A 529 40.40 -5.13 17.43
CA TYR A 529 41.32 -5.48 16.35
C TYR A 529 42.66 -4.78 16.49
N ASN A 530 43.73 -5.42 16.02
CA ASN A 530 45.04 -4.78 15.84
C ASN A 530 45.10 -3.95 14.53
N SER A 531 46.23 -3.32 14.24
CA SER A 531 46.46 -2.51 13.03
C SER A 531 46.36 -3.26 11.69
N TYR A 532 46.24 -4.59 11.74
CA TYR A 532 46.07 -5.49 10.59
C TYR A 532 44.66 -6.12 10.55
N ASP A 533 43.70 -5.53 11.28
CA ASP A 533 42.30 -5.95 11.38
C ASP A 533 42.07 -7.37 11.96
N VAL A 534 43.04 -7.93 12.69
CA VAL A 534 42.91 -9.24 13.36
C VAL A 534 42.36 -9.08 14.78
N SER A 535 41.28 -9.80 15.11
CA SER A 535 40.67 -9.77 16.45
C SER A 535 41.60 -10.35 17.51
N GLN A 536 41.94 -9.52 18.49
CA GLN A 536 42.83 -9.84 19.59
C GLN A 536 42.07 -10.31 20.83
N GLY A 537 40.78 -9.97 20.97
CA GLY A 537 39.94 -10.42 22.08
C GLY A 537 38.46 -10.20 21.84
N ILE A 538 37.63 -10.95 22.56
CA ILE A 538 36.17 -10.99 22.43
C ILE A 538 35.47 -11.11 23.79
N LYS A 539 34.29 -10.50 23.92
CA LYS A 539 33.43 -10.54 25.11
C LYS A 539 31.94 -10.64 24.72
N PHE A 540 31.15 -11.38 25.49
CA PHE A 540 29.74 -11.64 25.24
C PHE A 540 28.82 -11.15 26.37
N LYS A 541 27.56 -10.80 26.01
CA LYS A 541 26.48 -10.52 26.96
C LYS A 541 25.19 -11.25 26.57
N THR A 542 24.51 -11.84 27.55
CA THR A 542 23.19 -12.47 27.44
C THR A 542 22.11 -11.61 28.11
N GLU A 543 20.84 -11.99 27.96
CA GLU A 543 19.69 -11.34 28.62
C GLU A 543 19.78 -11.34 30.16
N LYS A 544 20.59 -12.22 30.78
CA LYS A 544 20.71 -12.32 32.26
C LYS A 544 22.13 -12.25 32.80
N SER A 545 23.18 -12.47 32.01
CA SER A 545 24.57 -12.51 32.47
C SER A 545 25.59 -12.03 31.41
N GLY A 546 26.86 -11.82 31.78
CA GLY A 546 27.93 -11.42 30.85
C GLY A 546 29.18 -12.26 31.04
N SER A 547 29.99 -12.44 29.99
CA SER A 547 31.23 -13.23 30.04
C SER A 547 32.44 -12.38 30.48
N ASP A 548 33.46 -13.05 31.03
CA ASP A 548 34.80 -12.48 31.20
C ASP A 548 35.50 -12.25 29.85
N PHE A 549 36.57 -11.47 29.87
CA PHE A 549 37.39 -11.13 28.69
C PHE A 549 38.20 -12.32 28.19
N PHE A 550 38.18 -12.59 26.88
CA PHE A 550 38.92 -13.71 26.28
C PHE A 550 39.82 -13.25 25.12
N GLY A 551 41.10 -13.61 25.15
CA GLY A 551 42.14 -13.14 24.20
C GLY A 551 43.22 -12.27 24.86
N TYR A 552 43.96 -11.48 24.07
CA TYR A 552 45.01 -10.57 24.55
C TYR A 552 44.43 -9.32 25.20
N LYS A 553 44.80 -9.05 26.46
CA LYS A 553 44.28 -7.90 27.24
C LYS A 553 44.64 -6.57 26.56
N PHE A 554 43.62 -5.74 26.37
CA PHE A 554 43.71 -4.41 25.80
C PHE A 554 44.72 -3.51 26.56
N SER A 555 45.66 -2.90 25.82
CA SER A 555 46.31 -1.64 26.20
C SER A 555 45.75 -0.55 25.29
N GLU A 556 45.41 0.61 25.87
CA GLU A 556 44.68 1.72 25.22
C GLU A 556 45.29 2.25 23.92
N ASP A 557 46.53 1.88 23.59
CA ASP A 557 47.32 2.51 22.53
C ASP A 557 47.33 1.80 21.16
N VAL A 558 46.70 0.61 20.96
CA VAL A 558 47.01 -0.24 19.77
C VAL A 558 45.82 -0.82 18.98
N GLY A 559 44.55 -0.52 19.30
CA GLY A 559 43.42 -1.15 18.57
C GLY A 559 42.10 -0.37 18.51
N LYS A 560 41.33 -0.55 17.43
CA LYS A 560 39.98 0.02 17.27
C LYS A 560 38.94 -0.91 17.93
N PRO A 561 38.15 -0.44 18.92
CA PRO A 561 37.07 -1.22 19.52
C PRO A 561 35.86 -1.31 18.58
N PHE A 562 35.19 -2.46 18.57
CA PHE A 562 33.91 -2.69 17.91
C PHE A 562 32.92 -3.30 18.89
N SER A 563 31.76 -2.68 19.01
CA SER A 563 30.64 -3.19 19.79
C SER A 563 29.44 -3.33 18.88
N LEU A 564 28.79 -4.50 18.94
CA LEU A 564 27.59 -4.78 18.19
C LEU A 564 26.43 -5.07 19.14
N GLN A 565 25.52 -4.11 19.21
CA GLN A 565 24.28 -4.17 19.98
C GLN A 565 23.17 -3.47 19.17
N VAL A 566 22.00 -4.09 19.02
CA VAL A 566 20.83 -3.43 18.43
C VAL A 566 19.66 -3.51 19.42
N LYS A 567 19.09 -2.34 19.70
CA LYS A 567 17.93 -2.18 20.59
C LYS A 567 16.78 -3.08 20.08
N ASP A 568 16.23 -3.90 20.97
CA ASP A 568 15.08 -4.78 20.73
C ASP A 568 15.29 -5.93 19.72
N LYS A 569 16.55 -6.31 19.44
CA LYS A 569 16.87 -7.44 18.55
C LYS A 569 17.76 -8.48 19.23
N LYS A 570 17.53 -9.76 18.90
CA LYS A 570 18.33 -10.89 19.40
C LYS A 570 19.38 -11.30 18.35
N ILE A 571 20.58 -11.67 18.79
CA ILE A 571 21.63 -12.19 17.92
C ILE A 571 21.43 -13.70 17.77
N ILE A 572 21.04 -14.13 16.57
CA ILE A 572 20.75 -15.56 16.29
C ILE A 572 21.76 -16.22 15.32
N GLY A 573 22.78 -15.48 14.89
CA GLY A 573 23.84 -16.00 14.02
C GLY A 573 24.93 -14.96 13.70
N VAL A 574 26.11 -15.45 13.31
CA VAL A 574 27.30 -14.67 12.92
C VAL A 574 27.77 -15.15 11.53
N GLN A 575 28.21 -14.25 10.64
CA GLN A 575 28.64 -14.61 9.28
C GLN A 575 29.99 -15.37 9.25
N LYS A 576 30.29 -16.01 8.10
CA LYS A 576 31.54 -16.75 7.83
C LYS A 576 32.78 -15.83 7.83
N PHE A 577 33.87 -16.25 8.47
CA PHE A 577 35.15 -15.52 8.55
C PHE A 577 36.18 -16.04 7.53
N HIS A 578 37.17 -15.21 7.16
CA HIS A 578 38.26 -15.57 6.24
C HIS A 578 39.24 -16.61 6.83
N ASP A 579 39.87 -17.40 5.95
CA ASP A 579 40.55 -18.69 6.19
C ASP A 579 41.85 -18.68 7.04
N SER A 580 42.19 -17.61 7.78
CA SER A 580 43.43 -17.60 8.57
C SER A 580 43.42 -16.85 9.91
N ASN A 581 42.60 -15.80 10.09
CA ASN A 581 42.47 -15.01 11.33
C ASN A 581 41.10 -14.28 11.35
N LEU A 582 40.52 -13.95 12.52
CA LEU A 582 39.21 -13.27 12.61
C LEU A 582 39.30 -11.79 12.18
N ILE A 583 38.91 -11.50 10.94
CA ILE A 583 38.86 -10.15 10.34
C ILE A 583 37.37 -9.77 10.11
N SER A 584 36.85 -8.84 10.93
CA SER A 584 35.50 -8.24 10.97
C SER A 584 34.24 -9.17 10.82
N PRO A 585 33.39 -9.34 11.86
CA PRO A 585 32.11 -10.02 11.77
C PRO A 585 30.99 -9.13 11.19
N GLY A 586 30.43 -9.52 10.04
CA GLY A 586 29.04 -9.20 9.69
C GLY A 586 28.09 -10.07 10.52
N THR A 587 27.01 -9.49 11.05
CA THR A 587 26.07 -10.19 11.96
C THR A 587 24.62 -9.97 11.55
N TYR A 588 23.80 -11.01 11.71
CA TYR A 588 22.38 -10.99 11.39
C TYR A 588 21.55 -10.63 12.63
N PHE A 589 20.65 -9.66 12.47
CA PHE A 589 19.58 -9.40 13.42
C PHE A 589 18.27 -9.94 12.87
N VAL A 590 17.49 -10.64 13.70
CA VAL A 590 16.09 -10.95 13.39
C VAL A 590 15.17 -10.06 14.20
N LEU A 591 14.18 -9.47 13.53
CA LEU A 591 12.98 -8.91 14.15
C LEU A 591 12.19 -10.06 14.76
N SER A 592 12.00 -10.07 16.07
CA SER A 592 11.03 -10.97 16.69
C SER A 592 9.63 -10.60 16.20
N ARG A 593 8.98 -11.48 15.44
CA ARG A 593 7.51 -11.52 15.33
C ARG A 593 6.92 -12.42 16.42
N SER A 594 7.34 -12.22 17.67
CA SER A 594 6.44 -12.48 18.79
C SER A 594 5.71 -11.18 19.06
N SER A 595 4.40 -11.15 18.86
CA SER A 595 3.51 -10.14 19.46
C SER A 595 3.41 -10.37 20.97
N SER A 596 4.55 -10.60 21.63
CA SER A 596 4.66 -10.53 23.07
C SER A 596 4.48 -9.05 23.43
N PRO A 597 3.48 -8.70 24.24
CA PRO A 597 3.24 -7.32 24.61
C PRO A 597 4.51 -6.66 25.15
N ASN A 598 4.80 -5.46 24.66
CA ASN A 598 5.97 -4.69 25.07
C ASN A 598 5.70 -4.07 26.43
N LYS A 599 6.58 -4.34 27.41
CA LYS A 599 6.53 -3.67 28.72
C LYS A 599 7.04 -2.24 28.55
N VAL A 600 6.14 -1.27 28.63
CA VAL A 600 6.48 0.17 28.55
C VAL A 600 6.83 0.69 29.94
N GLU A 601 7.80 1.61 30.04
CA GLU A 601 8.24 2.18 31.31
C GLU A 601 7.07 2.79 32.11
N ALA A 602 7.09 2.63 33.43
CA ALA A 602 6.06 3.18 34.29
C ALA A 602 6.16 4.71 34.37
N ILE A 603 5.03 5.38 34.25
CA ILE A 603 4.89 6.82 34.44
C ILE A 603 4.55 7.10 35.91
N GLY A 604 5.19 8.10 36.50
CA GLY A 604 4.99 8.46 37.91
C GLY A 604 6.29 8.61 38.70
N GLY A 605 6.18 8.56 40.02
CA GLY A 605 7.29 8.65 40.96
C GLY A 605 8.04 7.33 41.16
N LYS A 606 9.29 7.43 41.63
CA LYS A 606 10.18 6.28 41.90
C LYS A 606 10.05 5.72 43.33
N GLY A 607 8.89 5.89 43.95
CA GLY A 607 8.61 5.44 45.32
C GLY A 607 7.90 4.09 45.37
N GLY A 608 7.96 3.43 46.52
CA GLY A 608 7.20 2.23 46.83
C GLY A 608 7.75 0.92 46.29
N GLU A 609 7.05 -0.17 46.64
CA GLU A 609 7.37 -1.51 46.16
C GLU A 609 6.86 -1.68 44.74
N THR A 610 7.68 -2.25 43.86
CA THR A 610 7.30 -2.50 42.47
C THR A 610 6.38 -3.70 42.35
N PHE A 611 5.34 -3.57 41.55
CA PHE A 611 4.47 -4.69 41.16
C PHE A 611 4.52 -4.90 39.65
N ASP A 612 4.24 -6.13 39.22
CA ASP A 612 4.21 -6.51 37.81
C ASP A 612 3.19 -7.64 37.62
N ASP A 613 2.08 -7.34 36.98
CA ASP A 613 1.04 -8.34 36.73
C ASP A 613 1.41 -9.25 35.55
N GLY A 614 2.32 -8.82 34.68
CA GLY A 614 2.60 -9.46 33.40
C GLY A 614 1.55 -9.16 32.33
N ALA A 615 1.63 -9.90 31.22
CA ALA A 615 0.73 -9.76 30.08
C ALA A 615 -0.38 -10.84 30.07
N PHE A 616 -1.58 -10.40 29.68
CA PHE A 616 -2.82 -11.19 29.61
C PHE A 616 -3.50 -11.00 28.24
N ASP A 617 -4.55 -11.76 27.96
CA ASP A 617 -5.25 -11.69 26.68
C ASP A 617 -6.14 -10.44 26.59
N HIS A 618 -6.70 -10.01 27.72
CA HIS A 618 -7.64 -8.89 27.81
C HIS A 618 -7.78 -8.36 29.25
N VAL A 619 -7.95 -7.04 29.39
CA VAL A 619 -8.29 -6.38 30.67
C VAL A 619 -9.79 -6.22 30.74
N ARG A 620 -10.45 -6.91 31.69
CA ARG A 620 -11.92 -6.89 31.83
C ARG A 620 -12.41 -5.75 32.70
N LYS A 621 -11.74 -5.48 33.83
CA LYS A 621 -12.15 -4.45 34.77
C LYS A 621 -10.95 -3.77 35.41
N VAL A 622 -11.07 -2.47 35.60
CA VAL A 622 -10.15 -1.66 36.40
C VAL A 622 -10.89 -1.13 37.61
N PHE A 623 -10.35 -1.38 38.78
CA PHE A 623 -10.85 -0.91 40.07
C PHE A 623 -9.88 0.12 40.60
N VAL A 624 -10.36 1.28 41.01
CA VAL A 624 -9.52 2.34 41.56
C VAL A 624 -10.19 2.91 42.81
N ALA A 625 -9.44 2.97 43.92
CA ALA A 625 -9.89 3.65 45.12
C ALA A 625 -8.98 4.83 45.45
N LYS A 626 -9.62 5.94 45.82
CA LYS A 626 -8.98 7.18 46.22
C LYS A 626 -8.54 7.09 47.68
N GLY A 627 -7.42 7.72 48.01
CA GLY A 627 -6.97 7.98 49.38
C GLY A 627 -6.76 9.46 49.62
N ASP A 628 -6.33 9.80 50.84
CA ASP A 628 -6.22 11.19 51.29
C ASP A 628 -5.18 11.99 50.49
N SER A 629 -4.19 11.31 49.90
CA SER A 629 -3.06 11.91 49.17
C SER A 629 -2.92 11.37 47.74
N GLY A 630 -4.01 10.94 47.08
CA GLY A 630 -3.98 10.48 45.69
C GLY A 630 -4.69 9.16 45.47
N ILE A 631 -4.26 8.39 44.47
CA ILE A 631 -4.79 7.03 44.24
C ILE A 631 -4.12 6.08 45.22
N ALA A 632 -4.91 5.40 46.06
CA ALA A 632 -4.40 4.53 47.11
C ALA A 632 -4.38 3.05 46.73
N TYR A 633 -5.31 2.64 45.88
CA TYR A 633 -5.51 1.25 45.53
C TYR A 633 -5.92 1.10 44.07
N VAL A 634 -5.31 0.12 43.40
CA VAL A 634 -5.72 -0.34 42.07
C VAL A 634 -5.87 -1.84 42.08
N LYS A 635 -6.90 -2.33 41.37
CA LYS A 635 -7.07 -3.75 41.09
C LYS A 635 -7.46 -3.94 39.65
N PHE A 636 -6.92 -4.99 39.05
CA PHE A 636 -7.17 -5.35 37.68
C PHE A 636 -7.76 -6.76 37.61
N GLU A 637 -8.85 -6.90 36.86
CA GLU A 637 -9.39 -8.20 36.46
C GLU A 637 -9.00 -8.44 35.01
N TYR A 638 -8.24 -9.51 34.77
CA TYR A 638 -7.74 -9.92 33.46
C TYR A 638 -8.38 -11.23 33.00
N GLU A 639 -8.25 -11.52 31.71
CA GLU A 639 -8.53 -12.81 31.09
C GLU A 639 -7.25 -13.41 30.50
N LYS A 640 -6.99 -14.68 30.79
CA LYS A 640 -5.87 -15.45 30.22
C LYS A 640 -6.29 -16.89 29.99
N ASP A 641 -6.16 -17.36 28.75
CA ASP A 641 -6.59 -18.70 28.33
C ASP A 641 -8.06 -19.01 28.72
N GLY A 642 -8.92 -17.99 28.62
CA GLY A 642 -10.34 -18.06 29.00
C GLY A 642 -10.62 -18.12 30.50
N ARG A 643 -9.61 -17.92 31.36
CA ARG A 643 -9.75 -17.87 32.83
C ARG A 643 -9.61 -16.44 33.34
N ARG A 644 -10.35 -16.12 34.40
CA ARG A 644 -10.24 -14.83 35.09
C ARG A 644 -9.06 -14.84 36.06
N VAL A 645 -8.25 -13.78 35.99
CA VAL A 645 -7.14 -13.53 36.93
C VAL A 645 -7.37 -12.17 37.56
N THR A 646 -7.07 -12.02 38.84
CA THR A 646 -7.21 -10.75 39.55
C THR A 646 -5.92 -10.43 40.28
N GLN A 647 -5.45 -9.19 40.13
CA GLN A 647 -4.29 -8.67 40.82
C GLN A 647 -4.66 -7.34 41.49
N GLU A 648 -4.12 -7.09 42.68
CA GLU A 648 -4.42 -5.88 43.46
C GLU A 648 -3.17 -5.29 44.09
N HIS A 649 -3.09 -3.96 44.10
CA HIS A 649 -1.91 -3.20 44.52
C HIS A 649 -2.31 -1.96 45.30
N GLY A 650 -1.47 -1.55 46.25
CA GLY A 650 -1.76 -0.47 47.18
C GLY A 650 -2.65 -0.89 48.36
N GLN A 651 -3.17 0.08 49.12
CA GLN A 651 -4.01 -0.18 50.30
C GLN A 651 -5.44 0.31 50.11
N LYS A 652 -6.41 -0.57 50.32
CA LYS A 652 -7.83 -0.20 50.31
C LYS A 652 -8.10 0.80 51.43
N THR A 653 -8.75 1.90 51.07
CA THR A 653 -9.19 2.93 52.01
C THR A 653 -10.64 2.68 52.42
N SER A 654 -11.16 3.48 53.36
CA SER A 654 -12.59 3.50 53.68
C SER A 654 -13.47 4.12 52.58
N GLN A 655 -12.85 4.68 51.53
CA GLN A 655 -13.56 5.26 50.40
C GLN A 655 -14.03 4.16 49.43
N GLU A 656 -15.11 4.45 48.70
CA GLU A 656 -15.68 3.50 47.73
C GLU A 656 -14.70 3.23 46.58
N THR A 657 -14.63 1.97 46.14
CA THR A 657 -13.83 1.58 44.98
C THR A 657 -14.64 1.77 43.71
N GLU A 658 -14.22 2.71 42.88
CA GLU A 658 -14.84 2.97 41.59
C GLU A 658 -14.38 1.91 40.56
N VAL A 659 -15.28 1.51 39.65
CA VAL A 659 -15.03 0.43 38.68
C VAL A 659 -15.22 0.95 37.25
N PHE A 660 -14.29 0.60 36.38
CA PHE A 660 -14.42 0.74 34.93
C PHE A 660 -14.43 -0.65 34.29
N GLU A 661 -15.54 -1.00 33.64
CA GLU A 661 -15.72 -2.27 32.94
C GLU A 661 -15.37 -2.11 31.46
N VAL A 662 -14.59 -3.04 30.93
CA VAL A 662 -14.21 -3.12 29.53
C VAL A 662 -14.98 -4.28 28.90
N GLY A 663 -15.66 -4.01 27.78
CA GLY A 663 -16.42 -5.04 27.05
C GLY A 663 -15.50 -6.13 26.49
N GLN A 664 -16.01 -7.35 26.35
CA GLN A 664 -15.24 -8.50 25.84
C GLN A 664 -14.75 -8.33 24.39
N ASP A 665 -15.38 -7.43 23.64
CA ASP A 665 -15.06 -7.05 22.27
C ASP A 665 -14.47 -5.62 22.19
N ASP A 666 -13.93 -5.13 23.30
CA ASP A 666 -13.27 -3.84 23.42
C ASP A 666 -11.93 -4.02 24.12
N ASP A 667 -11.04 -3.05 24.02
CA ASP A 667 -9.71 -3.12 24.64
C ASP A 667 -9.26 -1.72 25.06
N ILE A 668 -8.54 -1.61 26.17
CA ILE A 668 -7.93 -0.34 26.58
C ILE A 668 -6.80 -0.02 25.60
N THR A 669 -6.82 1.18 25.02
CA THR A 669 -5.80 1.67 24.06
C THR A 669 -4.87 2.72 24.65
N SER A 670 -5.31 3.42 25.71
CA SER A 670 -4.45 4.36 26.41
C SER A 670 -4.86 4.64 27.86
N VAL A 671 -3.89 5.11 28.64
CA VAL A 671 -4.04 5.60 30.01
C VAL A 671 -3.49 7.01 30.10
N LYS A 672 -4.28 7.91 30.69
CA LYS A 672 -3.85 9.25 31.09
C LYS A 672 -3.61 9.26 32.60
N ALA A 673 -2.45 9.73 33.04
CA ALA A 673 -2.15 9.88 34.45
C ALA A 673 -1.60 11.28 34.79
N TYR A 674 -2.07 11.85 35.90
CA TYR A 674 -1.38 12.97 36.55
C TYR A 674 -0.67 12.47 37.80
N TYR A 675 0.50 13.03 38.05
CA TYR A 675 1.30 12.72 39.23
C TYR A 675 2.07 13.94 39.69
N GLU A 676 2.19 14.08 41.01
CA GLU A 676 2.82 15.23 41.62
C GLU A 676 3.49 14.87 42.94
N LYS A 677 4.42 15.70 43.37
CA LYS A 677 5.05 15.55 44.68
C LYS A 677 4.22 16.30 45.72
N LEU A 678 3.50 15.54 46.54
CA LEU A 678 2.65 16.09 47.62
C LEU A 678 3.49 16.41 48.86
N ASP A 679 3.07 17.43 49.64
CA ASP A 679 3.81 17.94 50.79
C ASP A 679 4.15 16.88 51.87
N ALA A 680 3.33 15.83 51.98
CA ALA A 680 3.52 14.71 52.90
C ALA A 680 4.38 13.56 52.32
N SER A 681 4.66 13.55 51.01
CA SER A 681 5.32 12.43 50.32
C SER A 681 6.75 12.76 49.89
N LYS A 682 7.68 11.82 50.10
CA LYS A 682 9.07 11.95 49.64
C LYS A 682 9.19 11.81 48.13
N THR A 683 8.20 11.18 47.48
CA THR A 683 8.20 10.82 46.06
C THR A 683 6.90 11.26 45.38
N GLU A 684 6.93 11.41 44.06
CA GLU A 684 5.73 11.73 43.29
C GLU A 684 4.68 10.61 43.44
N THR A 685 3.42 10.99 43.42
CA THR A 685 2.26 10.10 43.64
C THR A 685 1.28 10.29 42.49
N ILE A 686 0.71 9.20 41.98
CA ILE A 686 -0.36 9.25 40.99
C ILE A 686 -1.61 9.82 41.67
N THR A 687 -2.07 10.97 41.21
CA THR A 687 -3.24 11.65 41.75
C THR A 687 -4.47 11.49 40.87
N TYR A 688 -4.30 11.09 39.61
CA TYR A 688 -5.38 10.91 38.66
C TYR A 688 -5.09 9.80 37.66
N LEU A 689 -6.13 9.05 37.28
CA LEU A 689 -6.11 8.10 36.17
C LEU A 689 -7.38 8.22 35.32
N ALA A 690 -7.24 8.08 34.00
CA ALA A 690 -8.34 7.83 33.10
C ALA A 690 -7.91 6.87 31.99
N PHE A 691 -8.85 6.07 31.52
CA PHE A 691 -8.63 5.02 30.52
C PHE A 691 -9.46 5.34 29.29
N LYS A 692 -8.93 4.99 28.12
CA LYS A 692 -9.66 5.07 26.85
C LYS A 692 -9.61 3.74 26.15
N THR A 693 -10.71 3.36 25.51
CA THR A 693 -10.85 2.08 24.82
C THR A 693 -10.87 2.20 23.30
N LEU A 694 -10.71 1.06 22.62
CA LEU A 694 -10.76 0.92 21.17
C LEU A 694 -12.13 1.28 20.59
N LYS A 695 -13.23 1.10 21.35
CA LYS A 695 -14.55 1.60 20.95
C LYS A 695 -14.75 3.10 21.16
N GLY A 696 -13.73 3.81 21.67
CA GLY A 696 -13.79 5.24 21.95
C GLY A 696 -14.51 5.58 23.26
N VAL A 697 -14.63 4.62 24.19
CA VAL A 697 -15.19 4.88 25.52
C VAL A 697 -14.10 5.44 26.44
N ASN A 698 -14.40 6.55 27.10
CA ASN A 698 -13.57 7.11 28.16
C ASN A 698 -14.10 6.63 29.50
N SER A 699 -13.21 6.19 30.40
CA SER A 699 -13.59 5.97 31.79
C SER A 699 -13.98 7.29 32.45
N GLN A 700 -14.70 7.19 33.57
CA GLN A 700 -14.76 8.28 34.52
C GLN A 700 -13.34 8.68 34.97
N PRO A 701 -13.11 9.96 35.32
CA PRO A 701 -11.87 10.38 35.95
C PRO A 701 -11.74 9.74 37.34
N PHE A 702 -10.68 8.98 37.54
CA PHE A 702 -10.30 8.48 38.85
C PHE A 702 -9.31 9.42 39.50
N GLY A 703 -9.42 9.62 40.81
CA GLY A 703 -8.59 10.57 41.54
C GLY A 703 -9.02 12.02 41.41
N LYS A 704 -8.08 12.94 41.66
CA LYS A 704 -8.29 14.38 41.67
C LYS A 704 -7.70 14.96 40.38
N THR A 705 -8.55 15.52 39.52
CA THR A 705 -8.07 16.32 38.40
C THR A 705 -7.36 17.56 38.97
N PRO A 706 -6.10 17.81 38.60
CA PRO A 706 -5.43 19.03 39.03
C PRO A 706 -6.21 20.23 38.49
N VAL A 707 -6.55 21.17 39.38
CA VAL A 707 -7.24 22.41 39.00
C VAL A 707 -6.29 23.32 38.19
N ILE A 708 -4.98 23.11 38.36
CA ILE A 708 -3.88 23.94 37.84
C ILE A 708 -2.71 22.99 37.55
N VAL A 709 -2.32 22.83 36.28
CA VAL A 709 -1.06 22.15 35.94
C VAL A 709 0.07 23.16 36.08
N ASN A 710 0.80 23.06 37.19
CA ASN A 710 1.99 23.88 37.47
C ASN A 710 3.27 23.02 37.30
N GLU A 711 4.44 23.59 37.60
CA GLU A 711 5.72 22.87 37.47
C GLU A 711 5.84 21.60 38.34
N GLN A 712 4.95 21.41 39.33
CA GLN A 712 4.96 20.27 40.27
C GLN A 712 4.04 19.13 39.81
N THR A 713 3.03 19.41 39.00
CA THR A 713 2.09 18.42 38.45
C THR A 713 2.54 18.01 37.06
N LYS A 714 2.76 16.71 36.86
CA LYS A 714 3.17 16.13 35.58
C LYS A 714 2.03 15.32 34.97
N LEU A 715 1.88 15.44 33.66
CA LEU A 715 0.93 14.69 32.84
C LEU A 715 1.69 13.75 31.90
N SER A 716 1.33 12.48 31.91
CA SER A 716 1.90 11.48 31.00
C SER A 716 0.83 10.56 30.44
N LEU A 717 1.10 10.01 29.26
CA LEU A 717 0.23 9.09 28.54
C LEU A 717 0.94 7.75 28.33
N LEU A 718 0.22 6.65 28.55
CA LEU A 718 0.59 5.33 28.04
C LEU A 718 -0.33 5.06 26.84
N GLU A 719 0.21 4.89 25.65
CA GLU A 719 -0.58 4.75 24.41
C GLU A 719 0.21 4.02 23.31
N GLY A 720 -0.51 3.56 22.29
CA GLY A 720 0.07 2.98 21.06
C GLY A 720 -0.15 1.49 20.90
N GLY A 721 -1.25 0.97 21.41
CA GLY A 721 -1.68 -0.40 21.16
C GLY A 721 -2.66 -0.89 22.20
N LYS A 722 -3.03 -2.16 22.09
CA LYS A 722 -3.87 -2.83 23.08
C LYS A 722 -3.10 -3.00 24.39
N ILE A 723 -3.62 -2.43 25.47
CA ILE A 723 -3.10 -2.66 26.81
C ILE A 723 -3.58 -4.02 27.31
N THR A 724 -2.62 -4.88 27.65
CA THR A 724 -2.81 -6.29 27.98
C THR A 724 -2.47 -6.62 29.43
N GLY A 725 -1.94 -5.66 30.18
CA GLY A 725 -1.48 -5.85 31.55
C GLY A 725 -0.87 -4.59 32.12
N PHE A 726 -0.72 -4.53 33.44
CA PHE A 726 -0.17 -3.38 34.15
C PHE A 726 1.00 -3.78 35.06
N HIS A 727 1.87 -2.82 35.31
CA HIS A 727 2.94 -2.90 36.31
C HIS A 727 3.12 -1.50 36.91
N GLY A 728 3.97 -1.34 37.92
CA GLY A 728 4.17 -0.03 38.53
C GLY A 728 4.79 -0.14 39.91
N SER A 729 4.50 0.85 40.76
CA SER A 729 4.94 0.82 42.15
C SER A 729 3.93 1.47 43.10
N SER A 730 3.80 0.90 44.29
CA SER A 730 2.85 1.35 45.30
C SER A 730 3.32 1.14 46.75
N THR A 731 2.78 1.93 47.67
CA THR A 731 2.80 1.75 49.13
C THR A 731 1.36 1.76 49.65
N ASP A 732 1.06 2.64 50.61
CA ASP A 732 -0.28 3.17 50.89
C ASP A 732 -0.84 4.05 49.75
N VAL A 733 -0.01 4.47 48.80
CA VAL A 733 -0.40 5.19 47.58
C VAL A 733 0.24 4.59 46.32
N LEU A 734 -0.39 4.81 45.16
CA LEU A 734 0.16 4.47 43.86
C LEU A 734 1.20 5.52 43.44
N HIS A 735 2.45 5.13 43.32
CA HIS A 735 3.53 6.03 42.92
C HIS A 735 3.73 6.08 41.42
N SER A 736 3.67 4.92 40.76
CA SER A 736 3.82 4.82 39.31
C SER A 736 2.93 3.74 38.71
N ILE A 737 2.62 3.89 37.42
CA ILE A 737 1.88 2.90 36.64
C ILE A 737 2.49 2.78 35.24
N GLY A 738 2.72 1.56 34.79
CA GLY A 738 3.16 1.18 33.46
C GLY A 738 2.25 0.12 32.88
N ALA A 739 2.44 -0.20 31.61
CA ALA A 739 1.57 -1.11 30.87
C ALA A 739 2.34 -2.07 29.97
N TYR A 740 1.74 -3.22 29.71
CA TYR A 740 2.08 -4.12 28.62
C TYR A 740 1.25 -3.77 27.40
N ILE A 741 1.89 -3.28 26.34
CA ILE A 741 1.21 -2.82 25.13
C ILE A 741 1.50 -3.79 23.98
N SER A 742 0.44 -4.37 23.42
CA SER A 742 0.49 -5.14 22.19
C SER A 742 0.23 -4.19 21.01
N THR A 743 1.30 -3.86 20.29
CA THR A 743 1.26 -2.99 19.12
C THR A 743 1.02 -3.82 17.86
N SER A 744 0.00 -3.47 17.08
CA SER A 744 -0.12 -3.97 15.70
C SER A 744 0.62 -3.02 14.75
N PRO A 745 1.24 -3.51 13.67
CA PRO A 745 1.74 -2.62 12.62
C PRO A 745 0.58 -1.74 12.13
N PRO A 746 0.83 -0.46 11.78
CA PRO A 746 -0.19 0.37 11.16
C PRO A 746 -0.81 -0.35 9.96
N THR A 747 -2.08 -0.14 9.69
CA THR A 747 -2.84 -0.84 8.66
C THR A 747 -3.40 0.12 7.62
N MET A 748 -3.58 1.39 7.98
CA MET A 748 -4.13 2.42 7.10
C MET A 748 -3.07 3.11 6.25
N LEU A 749 -2.12 3.79 6.88
CA LEU A 749 -1.06 4.54 6.20
C LEU A 749 0.31 4.13 6.75
N HIS A 750 1.13 3.56 5.87
CA HIS A 750 2.53 3.29 6.16
C HIS A 750 3.40 4.42 5.60
N GLY A 751 4.28 4.94 6.44
CA GLY A 751 5.19 6.00 6.05
C GLY A 751 6.30 6.16 7.07
N LYS A 752 7.23 7.07 6.78
CA LYS A 752 8.36 7.36 7.66
C LYS A 752 8.52 8.85 7.85
N TRP A 753 8.96 9.21 9.05
CA TRP A 753 9.41 10.55 9.36
C TRP A 753 10.78 10.81 8.74
N ILE A 754 10.89 11.93 8.04
CA ILE A 754 12.11 12.41 7.41
C ILE A 754 12.35 13.81 7.96
N GLN A 755 13.44 13.97 8.72
CA GLN A 755 13.93 15.30 9.06
C GLN A 755 14.60 15.89 7.83
N VAL A 756 14.15 17.05 7.38
CA VAL A 756 14.64 17.70 6.16
C VAL A 756 15.82 18.58 6.52
N GLU A 757 16.93 18.39 5.82
CA GLU A 757 18.10 19.25 5.91
C GLU A 757 17.81 20.65 5.35
N GLN A 758 18.33 21.68 6.03
CA GLN A 758 18.04 23.07 5.74
C GLN A 758 19.32 23.88 5.58
N ASN A 759 19.39 24.67 4.52
CA ASN A 759 20.49 25.59 4.25
C ASN A 759 19.96 27.00 3.92
N GLY A 760 20.85 27.99 3.85
CA GLY A 760 20.51 29.35 3.41
C GLY A 760 19.97 30.25 4.52
N LYS A 761 19.18 31.28 4.15
CA LYS A 761 18.69 32.30 5.09
C LYS A 761 17.41 31.81 5.77
N THR A 762 17.58 31.00 6.81
CA THR A 762 16.47 30.42 7.57
C THR A 762 15.56 31.48 8.20
N PRO A 763 14.24 31.23 8.32
CA PRO A 763 13.35 32.04 9.17
C PRO A 763 13.72 31.92 10.66
N GLY A 764 14.55 30.94 11.03
CA GLY A 764 14.89 30.64 12.41
C GLY A 764 13.73 30.04 13.21
N PRO A 765 13.95 29.75 14.50
CA PRO A 765 12.99 29.05 15.33
C PRO A 765 11.73 29.87 15.55
N ARG A 766 10.57 29.27 15.26
CA ARG A 766 9.26 29.93 15.38
C ARG A 766 8.11 28.95 15.58
N CYS A 767 7.03 29.43 16.18
CA CYS A 767 5.75 28.75 16.29
C CYS A 767 4.61 29.72 15.92
N SER A 768 3.36 29.23 15.85
CA SER A 768 2.19 30.08 15.56
C SER A 768 2.28 30.84 14.21
N HIS A 769 3.06 30.30 13.26
CA HIS A 769 3.21 30.80 11.91
C HIS A 769 2.43 29.91 10.95
N ALA A 770 2.38 30.27 9.67
CA ALA A 770 1.71 29.49 8.66
C ALA A 770 2.68 29.00 7.59
N ILE A 771 2.42 27.79 7.06
CA ILE A 771 3.11 27.27 5.87
C ILE A 771 2.12 26.80 4.81
N ALA A 772 2.52 26.86 3.55
CA ALA A 772 1.79 26.28 2.43
C ALA A 772 2.76 25.90 1.30
N MET A 773 2.35 24.94 0.47
CA MET A 773 3.17 24.44 -0.64
C MET A 773 2.68 24.98 -1.97
N VAL A 774 3.61 25.46 -2.80
CA VAL A 774 3.38 25.79 -4.21
C VAL A 774 4.48 25.13 -5.03
N GLY A 775 4.10 24.15 -5.86
CA GLY A 775 5.08 23.32 -6.58
C GLY A 775 6.02 22.62 -5.60
N ASN A 776 7.34 22.78 -5.81
CA ASN A 776 8.38 22.21 -4.96
C ASN A 776 8.92 23.17 -3.89
N LYS A 777 8.15 24.22 -3.55
CA LYS A 777 8.56 25.25 -2.58
C LYS A 777 7.55 25.33 -1.43
N MET A 778 8.05 25.27 -0.20
CA MET A 778 7.28 25.58 1.00
C MET A 778 7.43 27.06 1.32
N TYR A 779 6.33 27.79 1.44
CA TYR A 779 6.32 29.18 1.90
C TYR A 779 5.99 29.23 3.39
N SER A 780 6.60 30.16 4.13
CA SER A 780 6.42 30.37 5.57
C SER A 780 6.24 31.85 5.88
N PHE A 781 5.22 32.18 6.68
CA PHE A 781 4.88 33.57 7.01
C PHE A 781 4.49 33.76 8.49
N GLY A 782 4.99 34.84 9.09
CA GLY A 782 4.69 35.26 10.46
C GLY A 782 5.32 34.35 11.53
N GLY A 783 4.72 34.39 12.73
CA GLY A 783 5.10 33.57 13.87
C GLY A 783 5.63 34.35 15.06
N GLU A 784 5.94 33.59 16.11
CA GLU A 784 6.52 34.09 17.35
C GLU A 784 7.73 33.25 17.78
N LEU A 785 8.74 33.94 18.33
CA LEU A 785 9.88 33.34 19.01
C LEU A 785 9.79 33.60 20.52
N LYS A 786 9.48 34.84 20.89
CA LYS A 786 9.14 35.20 22.28
C LYS A 786 7.62 35.11 22.44
N PRO A 787 7.11 34.54 23.54
CA PRO A 787 5.67 34.40 23.73
C PRO A 787 4.90 35.71 23.56
N ASN A 788 3.86 35.67 22.74
CA ASN A 788 2.99 36.79 22.34
C ASN A 788 3.67 37.93 21.58
N PHE A 789 4.91 37.76 21.10
CA PHE A 789 5.61 38.77 20.32
C PHE A 789 5.92 38.24 18.91
N HIS A 790 5.39 38.94 17.91
CA HIS A 790 5.63 38.63 16.49
C HIS A 790 7.11 38.78 16.13
N ILE A 791 7.55 38.10 15.08
CA ILE A 791 8.95 38.18 14.60
C ILE A 791 9.08 39.25 13.51
N ASP A 792 8.52 38.96 12.33
CA ASP A 792 8.70 39.72 11.10
C ASP A 792 7.41 39.70 10.25
N ARG A 793 7.45 40.39 9.12
CA ARG A 793 6.41 40.38 8.06
C ARG A 793 6.95 39.79 6.76
N ASP A 794 8.04 39.04 6.86
CA ASP A 794 8.76 38.51 5.71
C ASP A 794 8.10 37.20 5.26
N LEU A 795 8.02 37.01 3.94
CA LEU A 795 7.62 35.74 3.36
C LEU A 795 8.87 34.96 2.99
N TYR A 796 9.12 33.87 3.70
CA TYR A 796 10.21 32.97 3.41
C TYR A 796 9.72 31.86 2.50
N PHE A 797 10.61 31.33 1.65
CA PHE A 797 10.36 30.07 0.98
C PHE A 797 11.57 29.13 1.06
N PHE A 798 11.27 27.86 1.28
CA PHE A 798 12.21 26.76 1.24
C PHE A 798 12.01 26.00 -0.07
N ASP A 799 13.06 25.89 -0.85
CA ASP A 799 13.07 25.11 -2.08
C ASP A 799 13.61 23.70 -1.80
N PHE A 800 12.78 22.67 -2.02
CA PHE A 800 13.14 21.28 -1.72
C PHE A 800 14.17 20.69 -2.69
N GLU A 801 14.32 21.24 -3.89
CA GLU A 801 15.32 20.81 -4.86
C GLU A 801 16.71 21.28 -4.44
N THR A 802 16.81 22.56 -4.06
CA THR A 802 18.09 23.14 -3.61
C THR A 802 18.37 22.98 -2.13
N ARG A 803 17.37 22.57 -1.33
CA ARG A 803 17.37 22.51 0.14
C ARG A 803 17.74 23.84 0.79
N ARG A 804 17.30 24.96 0.21
CA ARG A 804 17.68 26.31 0.64
C ARG A 804 16.48 27.20 0.92
N TRP A 805 16.58 27.93 2.03
CA TRP A 805 15.72 29.04 2.38
C TRP A 805 16.13 30.33 1.68
N SER A 806 15.13 31.07 1.21
CA SER A 806 15.24 32.39 0.59
C SER A 806 14.07 33.28 1.04
N LEU A 807 14.23 34.60 0.84
CA LEU A 807 13.15 35.57 1.02
C LEU A 807 12.44 35.78 -0.32
N ALA A 808 11.12 35.84 -0.28
CA ALA A 808 10.29 36.26 -1.40
C ALA A 808 10.26 37.80 -1.49
N ASP A 809 10.08 38.34 -2.69
CA ASP A 809 10.09 39.78 -2.90
C ASP A 809 8.88 40.45 -2.23
N PRO A 810 9.08 41.53 -1.45
CA PRO A 810 8.01 42.25 -0.78
C PRO A 810 7.41 43.32 -1.70
N ASP A 811 6.87 42.91 -2.85
CA ASP A 811 6.21 43.82 -3.80
C ASP A 811 4.69 43.83 -3.65
N GLY A 812 4.04 44.91 -4.08
CA GLY A 812 2.58 45.10 -3.99
C GLY A 812 2.07 45.47 -2.60
N ASP A 813 0.86 45.01 -2.26
CA ASP A 813 0.17 45.31 -1.00
C ASP A 813 0.69 44.40 0.15
N VAL A 814 1.94 44.57 0.54
CA VAL A 814 2.57 43.77 1.62
C VAL A 814 1.74 43.86 2.91
N PRO A 815 1.51 42.75 3.64
CA PRO A 815 0.82 42.78 4.93
C PRO A 815 1.39 43.84 5.88
N GLU A 816 0.50 44.69 6.40
CA GLU A 816 0.89 45.88 7.15
C GLU A 816 1.56 45.53 8.47
N LEU A 817 1.10 44.47 9.13
CA LEU A 817 1.54 44.07 10.46
C LEU A 817 2.36 42.77 10.42
N PRO A 818 3.50 42.72 11.13
CA PRO A 818 4.06 41.44 11.54
C PRO A 818 3.09 40.74 12.51
N CYS A 819 2.91 39.43 12.37
CA CYS A 819 1.83 38.73 13.08
C CYS A 819 2.18 37.32 13.53
N LEU A 820 1.46 36.84 14.54
CA LEU A 820 1.42 35.46 15.01
C LEU A 820 -0.04 34.95 15.04
N GLY A 821 -0.21 33.62 15.05
CA GLY A 821 -1.54 32.98 14.98
C GLY A 821 -2.23 33.21 13.64
N VAL A 822 -1.45 33.35 12.58
CA VAL A 822 -1.88 33.51 11.17
C VAL A 822 -2.09 32.15 10.52
N CYS A 823 -2.89 32.07 9.47
CA CYS A 823 -3.02 30.88 8.64
C CYS A 823 -2.84 31.20 7.16
N MET A 824 -2.40 30.20 6.40
CA MET A 824 -2.11 30.31 4.97
C MET A 824 -2.48 29.02 4.26
N VAL A 825 -3.05 29.15 3.06
CA VAL A 825 -3.34 28.04 2.14
C VAL A 825 -2.91 28.41 0.73
N ALA A 826 -2.73 27.43 -0.15
CA ALA A 826 -2.40 27.64 -1.55
C ALA A 826 -3.52 27.11 -2.46
N ILE A 827 -3.85 27.87 -3.51
CA ILE A 827 -4.65 27.40 -4.64
C ILE A 827 -3.90 27.74 -5.93
N GLY A 828 -3.48 26.72 -6.67
CA GLY A 828 -2.62 26.88 -7.83
C GLY A 828 -1.26 27.49 -7.45
N THR A 829 -0.92 28.63 -8.03
CA THR A 829 0.32 29.37 -7.76
C THR A 829 0.11 30.59 -6.85
N THR A 830 -1.03 30.66 -6.16
CA THR A 830 -1.37 31.80 -5.31
C THR A 830 -1.53 31.34 -3.87
N LEU A 831 -0.79 31.98 -2.98
CA LEU A 831 -0.95 31.85 -1.54
C LEU A 831 -2.06 32.80 -1.07
N TYR A 832 -2.82 32.37 -0.06
CA TYR A 832 -3.85 33.19 0.57
C TYR A 832 -3.62 33.18 2.08
N VAL A 833 -3.53 34.36 2.67
CA VAL A 833 -3.14 34.58 4.07
C VAL A 833 -4.23 35.38 4.77
N PHE A 834 -4.71 34.90 5.91
CA PHE A 834 -5.76 35.57 6.68
C PHE A 834 -5.38 35.73 8.15
N GLY A 835 -5.76 36.88 8.70
CA GLY A 835 -5.78 37.11 10.14
C GLY A 835 -4.39 37.07 10.78
N GLY A 836 -4.34 36.56 12.01
CA GLY A 836 -3.17 36.72 12.87
C GLY A 836 -3.11 38.11 13.48
N ARG A 837 -2.30 38.25 14.53
CA ARG A 837 -2.20 39.49 15.31
C ARG A 837 -0.77 39.86 15.69
N ASP A 838 -0.56 41.13 15.98
CA ASP A 838 0.66 41.61 16.63
C ASP A 838 0.61 41.45 18.17
N GLY A 839 1.62 42.00 18.87
CA GLY A 839 1.70 41.98 20.34
C GLY A 839 0.68 42.91 21.03
N PHE A 840 0.08 43.83 20.28
CA PHE A 840 -0.92 44.79 20.75
C PHE A 840 -2.35 44.38 20.39
N ARG A 841 -2.53 43.19 19.79
CA ARG A 841 -3.81 42.67 19.30
C ARG A 841 -4.43 43.49 18.16
N ASN A 842 -3.59 44.07 17.31
CA ASN A 842 -4.01 44.51 15.98
C ASN A 842 -3.97 43.31 15.02
N TYR A 843 -4.85 43.28 14.02
CA TYR A 843 -5.05 42.12 13.14
C TYR A 843 -4.81 42.46 11.68
N ASN A 844 -4.27 41.50 10.92
CA ASN A 844 -4.21 41.59 9.46
C ASN A 844 -5.57 41.24 8.81
N GLY A 845 -5.78 41.77 7.61
CA GLY A 845 -6.89 41.41 6.73
C GLY A 845 -6.68 40.10 5.97
N PHE A 846 -7.29 40.03 4.77
CA PHE A 846 -7.13 38.91 3.85
C PHE A 846 -6.26 39.31 2.66
N TYR A 847 -5.12 38.64 2.51
CA TYR A 847 -4.13 38.90 1.47
C TYR A 847 -3.95 37.69 0.58
N SER A 848 -3.44 37.94 -0.64
CA SER A 848 -2.90 36.91 -1.50
C SER A 848 -1.49 37.26 -1.94
N TYR A 849 -0.67 36.24 -2.21
CA TYR A 849 0.64 36.39 -2.84
C TYR A 849 0.71 35.53 -4.10
N ASP A 850 0.94 36.14 -5.25
CA ASP A 850 1.15 35.43 -6.53
C ASP A 850 2.63 35.03 -6.62
N THR A 851 2.92 33.73 -6.56
CA THR A 851 4.31 33.24 -6.54
C THR A 851 5.02 33.33 -7.89
N VAL A 852 4.29 33.59 -8.97
CA VAL A 852 4.85 33.74 -10.32
C VAL A 852 5.20 35.20 -10.58
N LYS A 853 4.34 36.12 -10.13
CA LYS A 853 4.59 37.57 -10.23
C LYS A 853 5.44 38.11 -9.08
N SER A 854 5.57 37.34 -8.00
CA SER A 854 6.19 37.76 -6.75
C SER A 854 5.54 39.00 -6.12
N GLU A 855 4.20 39.07 -6.16
CA GLU A 855 3.44 40.27 -5.80
C GLU A 855 2.37 39.95 -4.74
N TRP A 856 2.31 40.77 -3.69
CA TRP A 856 1.24 40.79 -2.69
C TRP A 856 0.04 41.60 -3.16
N LYS A 857 -1.14 41.17 -2.72
CA LYS A 857 -2.38 41.90 -2.95
C LYS A 857 -3.30 41.84 -1.74
N LEU A 858 -3.83 42.98 -1.33
CA LEU A 858 -4.90 43.04 -0.32
C LEU A 858 -6.22 42.68 -1.00
N ILE A 859 -6.79 41.54 -0.61
CA ILE A 859 -8.05 41.03 -1.17
C ILE A 859 -9.24 41.57 -0.38
N THR A 860 -9.15 41.60 0.94
CA THR A 860 -10.21 42.13 1.80
C THR A 860 -9.59 42.84 2.99
N HIS A 861 -9.87 44.13 3.12
CA HIS A 861 -9.48 44.92 4.29
C HIS A 861 -10.07 44.30 5.58
N VAL A 862 -9.35 44.43 6.69
CA VAL A 862 -9.67 43.79 7.99
C VAL A 862 -11.11 44.03 8.47
N ASN A 863 -11.74 45.15 8.10
CA ASN A 863 -13.10 45.51 8.49
C ASN A 863 -14.21 45.06 7.51
N ASN A 864 -13.86 44.48 6.37
CA ASN A 864 -14.80 44.23 5.26
C ASN A 864 -15.07 42.73 5.01
N GLY A 865 -14.54 41.84 5.85
CA GLY A 865 -14.65 40.39 5.71
C GLY A 865 -15.09 39.71 7.02
N PRO A 866 -14.76 38.42 7.21
CA PRO A 866 -14.95 37.74 8.48
C PRO A 866 -14.31 38.50 9.64
N ALA A 867 -14.88 38.42 10.84
CA ALA A 867 -14.38 39.13 12.00
C ALA A 867 -12.86 38.90 12.21
N PRO A 868 -12.07 39.95 12.52
CA PRO A 868 -10.62 39.84 12.72
C PRO A 868 -10.28 38.85 13.83
N ARG A 869 -9.36 37.92 13.56
CA ARG A 869 -9.07 36.81 14.47
C ARG A 869 -7.66 36.22 14.30
N SER A 870 -7.21 35.51 15.33
CA SER A 870 -5.95 34.74 15.36
C SER A 870 -6.19 33.32 15.88
N PHE A 871 -5.28 32.39 15.60
CA PHE A 871 -5.40 30.97 15.98
C PHE A 871 -6.69 30.31 15.47
N HIS A 872 -7.23 30.83 14.36
CA HIS A 872 -8.26 30.19 13.56
C HIS A 872 -7.63 29.08 12.72
N SER A 873 -8.46 28.37 11.97
CA SER A 873 -8.01 27.29 11.10
C SER A 873 -8.41 27.61 9.66
N MET A 874 -7.54 27.26 8.70
CA MET A 874 -7.81 27.43 7.28
C MET A 874 -7.64 26.13 6.50
N ALA A 875 -8.49 25.95 5.51
CA ALA A 875 -8.39 24.87 4.52
C ALA A 875 -8.89 25.40 3.17
N ALA A 876 -8.54 24.72 2.09
CA ALA A 876 -8.99 25.11 0.75
C ALA A 876 -9.43 23.89 -0.06
N ASP A 877 -10.36 24.12 -0.98
CA ASP A 877 -10.61 23.25 -2.13
C ASP A 877 -10.16 23.96 -3.42
N GLY A 878 -10.54 23.43 -4.59
CA GLY A 878 -10.13 24.02 -5.87
C GLY A 878 -10.58 25.47 -6.10
N ASN A 879 -11.66 25.92 -5.46
CA ASN A 879 -12.29 27.22 -5.70
C ASN A 879 -12.55 28.05 -4.43
N ASN A 880 -12.59 27.42 -3.26
CA ASN A 880 -12.99 28.05 -2.02
C ASN A 880 -11.92 27.95 -0.95
N ILE A 881 -11.81 29.01 -0.16
CA ILE A 881 -10.98 29.09 1.03
C ILE A 881 -11.89 29.15 2.23
N TYR A 882 -11.72 28.24 3.17
CA TYR A 882 -12.52 28.11 4.36
C TYR A 882 -11.77 28.61 5.58
N ILE A 883 -12.44 29.40 6.42
CA ILE A 883 -11.95 29.89 7.70
C ILE A 883 -12.91 29.44 8.78
N PHE A 884 -12.39 28.75 9.79
CA PHE A 884 -13.18 28.30 10.93
C PHE A 884 -12.58 28.76 12.25
N GLY A 885 -13.46 29.15 13.16
CA GLY A 885 -13.14 29.38 14.56
C GLY A 885 -12.13 30.49 14.79
N GLY A 886 -11.26 30.31 15.78
CA GLY A 886 -10.24 31.26 16.22
C GLY A 886 -10.69 32.21 17.33
N VAL A 887 -9.77 33.08 17.74
CA VAL A 887 -9.95 34.07 18.80
C VAL A 887 -10.02 35.47 18.19
N THR A 888 -11.16 36.13 18.39
CA THR A 888 -11.37 37.55 18.03
C THR A 888 -10.89 38.46 19.18
N THR A 889 -11.12 39.77 19.09
CA THR A 889 -10.90 40.70 20.21
C THR A 889 -11.77 40.40 21.44
N LYS A 890 -12.91 39.74 21.26
CA LYS A 890 -13.91 39.51 22.31
C LYS A 890 -13.89 38.08 22.84
N GLU A 891 -13.89 37.11 21.93
CA GLU A 891 -14.17 35.72 22.27
C GLU A 891 -13.63 34.73 21.23
N ARG A 892 -13.71 33.45 21.58
CA ARG A 892 -13.55 32.34 20.65
C ARG A 892 -14.84 32.17 19.86
N VAL A 893 -14.73 32.07 18.54
CA VAL A 893 -15.89 31.92 17.65
C VAL A 893 -15.95 30.51 17.06
N ASN A 894 -17.12 30.10 16.56
CA ASN A 894 -17.35 28.84 15.84
C ASN A 894 -17.90 29.09 14.42
N THR A 895 -17.79 30.31 13.91
CA THR A 895 -18.28 30.64 12.57
C THR A 895 -17.38 30.01 11.51
N LEU A 896 -18.02 29.57 10.43
CA LEU A 896 -17.37 29.05 9.23
C LEU A 896 -17.64 30.02 8.08
N HIS A 897 -16.59 30.54 7.45
CA HIS A 897 -16.70 31.41 6.28
C HIS A 897 -16.01 30.75 5.08
N ALA A 898 -16.58 30.94 3.90
CA ALA A 898 -16.01 30.55 2.63
C ALA A 898 -15.74 31.78 1.77
N TYR A 899 -14.54 31.90 1.20
CA TYR A 899 -14.23 32.85 0.14
C TYR A 899 -14.10 32.11 -1.18
N ASN A 900 -14.97 32.43 -2.13
CA ASN A 900 -14.87 31.89 -3.49
C ASN A 900 -13.92 32.76 -4.32
N ILE A 901 -12.87 32.17 -4.88
CA ILE A 901 -11.84 32.92 -5.62
C ILE A 901 -12.30 33.39 -7.01
N VAL A 902 -13.30 32.71 -7.59
CA VAL A 902 -13.87 33.05 -8.91
C VAL A 902 -14.82 34.23 -8.76
N ASP A 903 -15.76 34.14 -7.81
CA ASP A 903 -16.75 35.17 -7.53
C ASP A 903 -16.18 36.33 -6.71
N LYS A 904 -14.99 36.16 -6.12
CA LYS A 904 -14.30 37.09 -5.23
C LYS A 904 -15.19 37.56 -4.07
N LYS A 905 -15.85 36.60 -3.43
CA LYS A 905 -16.92 36.88 -2.47
C LYS A 905 -16.83 36.01 -1.24
N TRP A 906 -17.00 36.64 -0.08
CA TRP A 906 -17.21 35.99 1.20
C TRP A 906 -18.66 35.54 1.38
N THR A 907 -18.82 34.33 1.91
CA THR A 907 -20.10 33.78 2.36
C THR A 907 -19.91 33.20 3.75
N GLU A 908 -20.74 33.61 4.70
CA GLU A 908 -20.84 32.91 5.98
C GLU A 908 -21.71 31.67 5.81
N LEU A 909 -21.15 30.51 6.17
CA LEU A 909 -21.83 29.23 6.12
C LEU A 909 -22.63 29.01 7.42
N PRO A 910 -23.62 28.08 7.43
CA PRO A 910 -24.44 27.83 8.61
C PRO A 910 -23.61 27.66 9.89
N ASN A 911 -24.08 28.24 10.99
CA ASN A 911 -23.42 28.11 12.29
C ASN A 911 -23.71 26.73 12.91
N PRO A 912 -22.72 26.04 13.48
CA PRO A 912 -22.94 24.73 14.12
C PRO A 912 -23.68 24.81 15.48
N GLY A 913 -23.85 26.01 16.04
CA GLY A 913 -24.47 26.26 17.33
C GLY A 913 -23.68 25.64 18.49
N GLU A 914 -24.39 25.35 19.59
CA GLU A 914 -23.80 24.76 20.80
C GLU A 914 -23.20 23.36 20.59
N SER A 915 -23.53 22.68 19.49
CA SER A 915 -22.98 21.37 19.16
C SER A 915 -21.47 21.43 18.91
N CYS A 916 -20.98 22.53 18.32
CA CYS A 916 -19.56 22.82 18.13
C CYS A 916 -19.25 24.22 18.65
N LYS A 917 -18.85 24.30 19.92
CA LYS A 917 -18.50 25.56 20.60
C LYS A 917 -17.32 26.30 19.95
N GLY A 918 -17.27 27.61 20.18
CA GLY A 918 -16.22 28.49 19.70
C GLY A 918 -14.85 28.08 20.21
N ARG A 919 -13.90 27.90 19.28
CA ARG A 919 -12.60 27.27 19.57
C ARG A 919 -11.45 27.85 18.77
N GLY A 920 -10.25 27.80 19.34
CA GLY A 920 -8.99 28.09 18.64
C GLY A 920 -8.13 26.84 18.51
N GLY A 921 -7.12 26.87 17.65
CA GLY A 921 -6.14 25.79 17.52
C GLY A 921 -6.73 24.44 17.08
N ALA A 922 -7.89 24.45 16.43
CA ALA A 922 -8.51 23.25 15.88
C ALA A 922 -7.85 22.84 14.55
N GLY A 923 -7.97 21.57 14.18
CA GLY A 923 -7.72 21.12 12.83
C GLY A 923 -8.88 21.49 11.90
N LEU A 924 -8.59 21.98 10.69
CA LEU A 924 -9.59 22.16 9.63
C LEU A 924 -9.10 21.45 8.37
N ALA A 925 -9.92 20.58 7.81
CA ALA A 925 -9.58 19.76 6.66
C ALA A 925 -10.72 19.73 5.66
N VAL A 926 -10.41 19.75 4.35
CA VAL A 926 -11.39 19.41 3.31
C VAL A 926 -11.11 17.99 2.83
N VAL A 927 -12.04 17.08 3.08
CA VAL A 927 -11.90 15.66 2.73
C VAL A 927 -13.15 15.23 1.98
N GLN A 928 -12.96 14.72 0.76
CA GLN A 928 -14.06 14.24 -0.11
C GLN A 928 -15.22 15.25 -0.27
N GLY A 929 -14.89 16.55 -0.35
CA GLY A 929 -15.87 17.63 -0.53
C GLY A 929 -16.59 18.09 0.74
N LYS A 930 -16.28 17.49 1.90
CA LYS A 930 -16.81 17.91 3.21
C LYS A 930 -15.72 18.61 4.03
N ILE A 931 -16.15 19.48 4.94
CA ILE A 931 -15.26 20.28 5.80
C ILE A 931 -15.26 19.68 7.19
N TRP A 932 -14.10 19.26 7.67
CA TRP A 932 -13.91 18.59 8.94
C TRP A 932 -13.25 19.53 9.95
N VAL A 933 -13.89 19.72 11.10
CA VAL A 933 -13.33 20.38 12.27
C VAL A 933 -12.90 19.29 13.24
N VAL A 934 -11.61 19.23 13.54
CA VAL A 934 -11.01 18.21 14.40
C VAL A 934 -10.52 18.91 15.67
N TYR A 935 -11.11 18.59 16.81
CA TYR A 935 -10.59 18.93 18.14
C TYR A 935 -10.44 20.45 18.34
N GLY A 936 -9.45 20.91 19.13
CA GLY A 936 -9.15 22.31 19.40
C GLY A 936 -9.33 22.68 20.87
N PHE A 937 -9.42 23.99 21.13
CA PHE A 937 -9.43 24.53 22.49
C PHE A 937 -10.63 25.48 22.72
N ILE A 938 -11.50 25.14 23.69
CA ILE A 938 -12.71 25.93 24.04
C ILE A 938 -12.61 26.63 25.41
N GLY A 939 -11.45 26.57 26.06
CA GLY A 939 -11.28 26.83 27.50
C GLY A 939 -10.63 25.65 28.21
N GLU A 940 -10.78 24.48 27.60
CA GLU A 940 -10.06 23.23 27.82
C GLU A 940 -9.79 22.58 26.46
N GLU A 941 -8.91 21.60 26.44
CA GLU A 941 -8.67 20.78 25.24
C GLU A 941 -9.89 19.90 24.95
N VAL A 942 -10.29 19.81 23.67
CA VAL A 942 -11.42 18.96 23.24
C VAL A 942 -11.01 17.91 22.22
N GLU A 943 -11.81 16.84 22.15
CA GLU A 943 -11.62 15.69 21.25
C GLU A 943 -12.86 15.35 20.41
N ASP A 944 -13.73 16.34 20.19
CA ASP A 944 -14.87 16.21 19.29
C ASP A 944 -14.47 16.42 17.83
N VAL A 945 -15.15 15.71 16.93
CA VAL A 945 -14.98 15.81 15.48
C VAL A 945 -16.31 16.24 14.89
N HIS A 946 -16.29 17.24 14.03
CA HIS A 946 -17.47 17.72 13.32
C HIS A 946 -17.22 17.75 11.83
N CYS A 947 -18.28 17.51 11.07
CA CYS A 947 -18.26 17.52 9.63
C CYS A 947 -19.38 18.43 9.13
N PHE A 948 -19.04 19.41 8.30
CA PHE A 948 -19.98 20.22 7.54
C PHE A 948 -20.00 19.76 6.10
N ASP A 949 -21.20 19.46 5.60
CA ASP A 949 -21.44 19.18 4.19
C ASP A 949 -21.90 20.46 3.47
N PRO A 950 -21.10 21.03 2.56
CA PRO A 950 -21.49 22.22 1.80
C PRO A 950 -22.68 22.00 0.86
N VAL A 951 -22.89 20.77 0.38
CA VAL A 951 -24.00 20.41 -0.52
C VAL A 951 -25.32 20.36 0.25
N GLU A 952 -25.32 19.72 1.41
CA GLU A 952 -26.51 19.63 2.27
C GLU A 952 -26.68 20.87 3.17
N SER A 953 -25.65 21.72 3.27
CA SER A 953 -25.58 22.84 4.20
C SER A 953 -25.80 22.42 5.65
N LYS A 954 -25.22 21.28 6.04
CA LYS A 954 -25.53 20.62 7.32
C LYS A 954 -24.29 20.25 8.11
N TRP A 955 -24.32 20.55 9.41
CA TRP A 955 -23.35 20.09 10.40
C TRP A 955 -23.73 18.74 11.00
N THR A 956 -22.73 17.89 11.21
CA THR A 956 -22.85 16.60 11.88
C THR A 956 -21.70 16.44 12.87
N LYS A 957 -22.02 16.19 14.15
CA LYS A 957 -21.03 15.69 15.11
C LYS A 957 -20.73 14.23 14.79
N VAL A 958 -19.46 13.90 14.67
CA VAL A 958 -18.99 12.58 14.25
C VAL A 958 -18.35 11.87 15.44
N GLU A 959 -18.93 10.72 15.82
CA GLU A 959 -18.34 9.84 16.82
C GLU A 959 -17.24 8.99 16.16
N THR A 960 -16.06 8.94 16.78
CA THR A 960 -14.88 8.23 16.26
C THR A 960 -14.39 7.22 17.28
N ARG A 961 -13.77 6.14 16.79
CA ARG A 961 -13.24 5.02 17.59
C ARG A 961 -11.81 4.70 17.19
N GLY A 962 -11.26 3.57 17.64
CA GLY A 962 -9.90 3.12 17.37
C GLY A 962 -8.92 3.60 18.44
N GLU A 963 -7.67 3.79 18.05
CA GLU A 963 -6.61 4.37 18.90
C GLU A 963 -6.75 5.89 18.98
N LYS A 964 -7.95 6.33 19.38
CA LYS A 964 -8.37 7.74 19.36
C LYS A 964 -7.46 8.60 20.24
N PRO A 965 -6.81 9.64 19.71
CA PRO A 965 -5.95 10.51 20.50
C PRO A 965 -6.74 11.25 21.59
N TRP A 966 -6.11 11.50 22.74
CA TRP A 966 -6.64 12.41 23.75
C TRP A 966 -6.81 13.82 23.22
N ALA A 967 -7.81 14.52 23.78
CA ALA A 967 -8.10 15.92 23.57
C ALA A 967 -6.83 16.76 23.45
N ARG A 968 -6.81 17.60 22.41
CA ARG A 968 -5.63 18.40 22.06
C ARG A 968 -5.96 19.55 21.12
N SER A 969 -5.04 20.50 21.04
CA SER A 969 -5.08 21.63 20.13
C SER A 969 -3.70 21.88 19.53
N VAL A 970 -3.64 22.82 18.58
CA VAL A 970 -2.39 23.36 18.01
C VAL A 970 -1.42 22.29 17.50
N PHE A 971 -1.97 21.18 17.00
CA PHE A 971 -1.25 20.07 16.39
C PHE A 971 -1.01 20.31 14.90
N ALA A 972 -0.10 19.53 14.32
CA ALA A 972 0.11 19.48 12.89
C ALA A 972 -1.04 18.69 12.23
N LEU A 973 -1.51 19.09 11.05
CA LEU A 973 -2.57 18.41 10.31
C LEU A 973 -2.24 18.30 8.82
N ALA A 974 -2.54 17.14 8.22
CA ALA A 974 -2.55 16.96 6.78
C ALA A 974 -3.69 16.04 6.32
N VAL A 975 -4.05 16.15 5.06
CA VAL A 975 -5.04 15.33 4.37
C VAL A 975 -4.36 14.54 3.27
N VAL A 976 -4.56 13.22 3.28
CA VAL A 976 -4.12 12.33 2.19
C VAL A 976 -5.28 11.43 1.79
N GLY A 977 -5.88 11.70 0.63
CA GLY A 977 -7.06 10.96 0.19
C GLY A 977 -8.23 11.14 1.16
N LYS A 978 -8.67 10.04 1.78
CA LYS A 978 -9.73 10.01 2.80
C LYS A 978 -9.22 10.13 4.24
N TYR A 979 -7.91 10.27 4.41
CA TYR A 979 -7.28 10.23 5.72
C TYR A 979 -6.95 11.63 6.22
N ILE A 980 -7.22 11.90 7.49
CA ILE A 980 -6.74 13.08 8.22
C ILE A 980 -5.62 12.62 9.16
N ILE A 981 -4.41 13.12 8.95
CA ILE A 981 -3.25 12.85 9.79
C ILE A 981 -3.10 14.02 10.75
N ILE A 982 -2.94 13.73 12.04
CA ILE A 982 -2.55 14.73 13.05
C ILE A 982 -1.27 14.30 13.76
N SER A 983 -0.43 15.26 14.14
CA SER A 983 0.77 14.97 14.93
C SER A 983 1.08 16.03 15.97
N GLY A 984 1.52 15.59 17.15
CA GLY A 984 1.83 16.43 18.29
C GLY A 984 0.60 17.14 18.87
N GLY A 985 0.80 18.38 19.30
CA GLY A 985 -0.23 19.24 19.90
C GLY A 985 -0.05 19.46 21.40
N GLU A 986 -0.83 20.40 21.92
CA GLU A 986 -1.00 20.66 23.35
C GLU A 986 -2.15 19.80 23.87
N ILE A 987 -1.91 19.03 24.92
CA ILE A 987 -2.89 18.13 25.57
C ILE A 987 -3.41 18.67 26.90
N GLU A 988 -2.77 19.73 27.40
CA GLU A 988 -3.18 20.48 28.58
C GLU A 988 -2.60 21.89 28.54
N MET A 989 -3.44 22.89 28.82
CA MET A 989 -3.04 24.28 28.78
C MET A 989 -2.14 24.67 29.97
N ASP A 990 -1.15 25.51 29.71
CA ASP A 990 -0.39 26.16 30.78
C ASP A 990 -1.23 27.19 31.55
N VAL A 991 -0.98 27.31 32.86
CA VAL A 991 -1.62 28.30 33.73
C VAL A 991 -1.26 29.74 33.37
N LYS A 992 -0.10 29.95 32.73
CA LYS A 992 0.33 31.22 32.14
C LYS A 992 -0.22 31.39 30.71
N ALA A 993 -1.17 30.54 30.30
CA ALA A 993 -1.71 30.44 28.95
C ALA A 993 -0.58 30.38 27.91
N HIS A 994 -0.67 31.18 26.84
CA HIS A 994 0.30 31.12 25.74
C HIS A 994 1.74 31.54 26.15
N LEU A 995 1.93 32.13 27.35
CA LEU A 995 3.25 32.47 27.88
C LEU A 995 4.04 31.23 28.33
N GLY A 996 3.35 30.15 28.71
CA GLY A 996 3.98 28.89 29.10
C GLY A 996 4.03 27.86 27.98
N PRO A 997 4.72 26.73 28.22
CA PRO A 997 4.81 25.63 27.27
C PRO A 997 3.51 24.81 27.14
N GLY A 998 2.78 24.63 28.25
CA GLY A 998 1.72 23.63 28.35
C GLY A 998 2.27 22.21 28.36
N SER A 999 1.38 21.22 28.40
CA SER A 999 1.78 19.82 28.19
C SER A 999 1.70 19.49 26.71
N LEU A 1000 2.84 19.17 26.10
CA LEU A 1000 2.95 18.91 24.66
C LEU A 1000 3.27 17.43 24.41
N THR A 1001 2.73 16.86 23.33
CA THR A 1001 2.95 15.47 22.92
C THR A 1001 3.65 15.37 21.56
N GLY A 1002 4.24 14.20 21.27
CA GLY A 1002 4.84 13.85 19.97
C GLY A 1002 4.02 12.82 19.16
N GLY A 1003 2.92 12.32 19.72
CA GLY A 1003 2.13 11.25 19.10
C GLY A 1003 1.51 11.65 17.76
N ALA A 1004 1.63 10.76 16.78
CA ALA A 1004 1.06 10.89 15.44
C ALA A 1004 -0.12 9.91 15.25
N PHE A 1005 -1.19 10.36 14.60
CA PHE A 1005 -2.43 9.59 14.44
C PHE A 1005 -3.05 9.84 13.07
N VAL A 1006 -3.74 8.84 12.54
CA VAL A 1006 -4.52 8.95 11.31
C VAL A 1006 -5.98 8.60 11.58
N LEU A 1007 -6.90 9.43 11.08
CA LEU A 1007 -8.33 9.16 11.02
C LEU A 1007 -8.72 8.79 9.60
N ASP A 1008 -9.30 7.61 9.41
CA ASP A 1008 -10.05 7.28 8.20
C ASP A 1008 -11.46 7.90 8.28
N THR A 1009 -11.73 8.89 7.43
CA THR A 1009 -13.01 9.60 7.43
C THR A 1009 -14.19 8.76 6.94
N GLU A 1010 -13.96 7.61 6.32
CA GLU A 1010 -15.02 6.68 5.90
C GLU A 1010 -15.38 5.70 7.02
N SER A 1011 -14.38 5.10 7.65
CA SER A 1011 -14.59 4.10 8.71
C SER A 1011 -14.73 4.70 10.11
N LEU A 1012 -14.35 5.97 10.28
CA LEU A 1012 -14.35 6.72 11.55
C LEU A 1012 -13.45 6.08 12.63
N VAL A 1013 -12.38 5.43 12.18
CA VAL A 1013 -11.39 4.76 13.03
C VAL A 1013 -10.09 5.56 13.03
N TRP A 1014 -9.57 5.79 14.22
CA TRP A 1014 -8.23 6.28 14.47
C TRP A 1014 -7.24 5.13 14.59
N GLU A 1015 -6.05 5.35 14.06
CA GLU A 1015 -4.89 4.48 14.24
C GLU A 1015 -3.68 5.34 14.62
N LYS A 1016 -2.85 4.85 15.55
CA LYS A 1016 -1.62 5.53 15.93
C LYS A 1016 -0.53 5.23 14.90
N LEU A 1017 0.15 6.26 14.44
CA LEU A 1017 1.29 6.16 13.53
C LEU A 1017 2.61 6.13 14.32
N GLU A 1018 3.69 5.76 13.64
CA GLU A 1018 5.04 5.81 14.21
C GLU A 1018 5.39 7.23 14.67
N GLU A 1019 5.95 7.35 15.88
CA GLU A 1019 6.50 8.61 16.39
C GLU A 1019 7.90 8.85 15.80
N GLY A 1020 8.17 10.06 15.32
CA GLY A 1020 9.47 10.39 14.72
C GLY A 1020 9.99 11.79 14.99
N HIS A 1021 9.33 12.56 15.86
CA HIS A 1021 9.80 13.88 16.27
C HIS A 1021 9.58 14.11 17.76
N SER A 1022 10.38 14.99 18.36
CA SER A 1022 10.21 15.40 19.76
C SER A 1022 8.83 16.02 20.02
N PRO A 1023 8.27 15.87 21.23
CA PRO A 1023 6.99 16.48 21.60
C PRO A 1023 6.94 17.98 21.33
N ARG A 1024 5.83 18.45 20.74
CA ARG A 1024 5.65 19.86 20.39
C ARG A 1024 4.21 20.21 20.04
N GLY A 1025 3.87 21.48 20.12
CA GLY A 1025 2.60 22.07 19.67
C GLY A 1025 2.83 23.40 18.96
N TRP A 1026 1.77 24.12 18.61
CA TRP A 1026 1.85 25.42 17.93
C TRP A 1026 2.56 25.33 16.57
N ILE A 1027 2.38 24.20 15.90
CA ILE A 1027 3.13 23.75 14.73
C ILE A 1027 2.51 24.35 13.46
N ALA A 1028 3.33 24.83 12.52
CA ALA A 1028 2.86 25.12 11.18
C ALA A 1028 2.93 23.84 10.34
N SER A 1029 1.85 23.49 9.66
CA SER A 1029 1.76 22.23 8.92
C SER A 1029 0.95 22.36 7.65
N THR A 1030 1.19 21.47 6.70
CA THR A 1030 0.41 21.40 5.46
C THR A 1030 0.48 20.01 4.84
N SER A 1031 -0.48 19.75 3.94
CA SER A 1031 -0.51 18.53 3.13
C SER A 1031 0.35 18.76 1.89
N THR A 1032 1.20 17.80 1.53
CA THR A 1032 2.07 17.95 0.36
C THR A 1032 2.45 16.63 -0.28
N SER A 1033 3.07 16.72 -1.46
CA SER A 1033 3.81 15.65 -2.10
C SER A 1033 5.27 16.06 -2.27
N ILE A 1034 6.20 15.32 -1.69
CA ILE A 1034 7.64 15.51 -1.84
C ILE A 1034 8.22 14.20 -2.37
N ASP A 1035 9.03 14.27 -3.43
CA ASP A 1035 9.67 13.11 -4.06
C ASP A 1035 8.67 11.98 -4.40
N GLY A 1036 7.48 12.36 -4.88
CA GLY A 1036 6.40 11.43 -5.25
C GLY A 1036 5.61 10.83 -4.08
N LYS A 1037 6.00 11.10 -2.83
CA LYS A 1037 5.27 10.65 -1.63
C LYS A 1037 4.37 11.75 -1.12
N LYS A 1038 3.10 11.43 -0.87
CA LYS A 1038 2.16 12.33 -0.19
C LYS A 1038 2.34 12.22 1.32
N GLY A 1039 2.01 13.28 2.06
CA GLY A 1039 2.21 13.24 3.50
C GLY A 1039 1.96 14.54 4.25
N LEU A 1040 2.35 14.50 5.53
CA LEU A 1040 2.32 15.62 6.46
C LEU A 1040 3.68 16.32 6.46
N LEU A 1041 3.70 17.59 6.09
CA LEU A 1041 4.87 18.46 6.27
C LEU A 1041 4.64 19.36 7.48
N MET A 1042 5.63 19.45 8.36
CA MET A 1042 5.59 20.29 9.55
C MET A 1042 6.88 21.10 9.69
N TYR A 1043 6.74 22.32 10.20
CA TYR A 1043 7.85 23.24 10.43
C TYR A 1043 7.71 23.93 11.79
N GLY A 1044 8.81 23.93 12.55
CA GLY A 1044 8.94 24.60 13.84
C GLY A 1044 8.02 24.05 14.94
N GLY A 1045 7.47 24.95 15.74
CA GLY A 1045 6.61 24.64 16.89
C GLY A 1045 7.24 24.98 18.24
N LYS A 1046 6.42 24.96 19.30
CA LYS A 1046 6.83 25.19 20.67
C LYS A 1046 7.30 23.87 21.31
N ALA A 1047 8.40 23.91 22.05
CA ALA A 1047 8.96 22.78 22.78
C ALA A 1047 8.43 22.72 24.23
N PRO A 1048 8.49 21.56 24.91
CA PRO A 1048 8.11 21.43 26.33
C PRO A 1048 8.92 22.34 27.26
N THR A 1049 10.13 22.75 26.83
CA THR A 1049 10.98 23.72 27.53
C THR A 1049 10.58 25.19 27.28
N ASN A 1050 9.47 25.42 26.57
CA ASN A 1050 9.01 26.71 26.05
C ASN A 1050 9.94 27.34 24.98
N GLY A 1051 10.98 26.61 24.54
CA GLY A 1051 11.77 26.96 23.36
C GLY A 1051 10.96 26.84 22.07
N ARG A 1052 11.50 27.34 20.95
CA ARG A 1052 10.93 27.14 19.61
C ARG A 1052 11.86 26.27 18.78
N TYR A 1053 11.26 25.37 18.03
CA TYR A 1053 11.95 24.56 17.04
C TYR A 1053 12.08 25.30 15.70
N GLU A 1054 13.05 24.89 14.90
CA GLU A 1054 13.31 25.39 13.53
C GLU A 1054 13.48 24.25 12.51
N ASP A 1055 13.28 23.00 12.93
CA ASP A 1055 13.38 21.82 12.08
C ASP A 1055 12.13 21.66 11.19
N ILE A 1056 12.35 21.09 10.01
CA ILE A 1056 11.31 20.65 9.09
C ILE A 1056 11.25 19.13 9.17
N TYR A 1057 10.05 18.58 9.38
CA TYR A 1057 9.80 17.14 9.25
C TYR A 1057 8.76 16.87 8.18
N PHE A 1058 8.95 15.78 7.47
CA PHE A 1058 7.99 15.24 6.51
C PHE A 1058 7.67 13.79 6.85
N TYR A 1059 6.41 13.49 7.13
CA TYR A 1059 5.92 12.11 7.20
C TYR A 1059 5.47 11.69 5.81
N GLY A 1060 6.35 11.01 5.08
CA GLY A 1060 6.09 10.56 3.71
C GLY A 1060 5.48 9.17 3.69
N ILE A 1061 4.30 9.05 3.09
CA ILE A 1061 3.58 7.77 2.94
C ILE A 1061 4.22 6.97 1.82
N ASP A 1062 4.56 5.72 2.09
CA ASP A 1062 5.06 4.77 1.10
C ASP A 1062 3.90 4.38 0.17
N SER A 1063 4.15 4.34 -1.14
CA SER A 1063 3.12 4.03 -2.13
C SER A 1063 2.51 2.66 -1.85
N ALA A 1064 1.23 2.65 -1.46
CA ALA A 1064 0.43 1.45 -1.26
C ALA A 1064 0.17 0.72 -2.58
#